data_AF-A0A7K0C3U1-F1
#
_entry.id   AF-A0A7K0C3U1-F1
#
_cell.length_a   1.000
_cell.length_b   1.000
_cell.length_c   1.000
_cell.angle_alpha   90.00
_cell.angle_beta   90.00
_cell.angle_gamma   90.00
#
_symmetry.space_group_name_H-M   'P 1'
#
loop_
_entity.id
_entity.type
_entity.pdbx_description
1 polymer ?
#
loop_
_entity_poly.entity_id
_entity_poly.type
_entity_poly.pdbx_seq_one_letter_code
_entity_poly.pdbx_strand_id
1 'polypeptide(L)'
;MTSVAQPRLARSGAVMAIGTIFSRLTGFLRTAVITAALGVQLLGNAYQVANTVPYTVYELLLGGLLSSVFVPFLIKRRALDADGGRAAEQRLLSLALPALLLLTAAGVLAAPWLVSAFAGGYTGRQREVAVLLTRLLMTQIFFLGASGLAGTLLNVRRRFGMAMWAPVVNNLITMAAGLLFIWAAGPGRNLATVTDGQLTLLGAVSALGTAAQGALLWGALRSAGFHWRPRLDVRGSGFREAVRSAGWMMVYLVVGQAGVLVTLNVATRAGHDGPGLAAYGNALVVFQLPYAVIAVSVITALLPRMSAHVTAGRPGLVRMEFSRGLRLVAALLVPLSAAMAIFAVPGATLLFGHGETTTADARQIGLIIMVFAGLTLPFALFQLMIRVFYALGDTRTPGLVAVPAGLVQAAASIAILRMAAPGEIVRWLPLAYGSFYLTGTILAGLLLRRRLGGMDGARIVRAFVLMHLAVLPGAAFAVVMARVGGLPALAVGALGGGLLYVGTARLLGISEVGYYLDLVRARLRRGKNGDMTEILQYTAFTIDPEGGNPAGVVLDASGLSAADMLSIAAELGHSETAFLTAPPEGLGEPGRAFTIRYFSPKMEVTFCGHATVATGVALAERIGPGPLTFASRSGTIAVDVDKGDDGVLYATLTSVEPYIEDATDLDVALAALNWHDGELDPAFPPRVAYAGARHLILAAATRERLADLDYDFVRLAEYMDERDLTTVQLVWRESADVYHVRDPFPVGGVVEDPVTGAAALAFGAYLREFGLIGPASGGVHSLTLHQGEDLGRPGVLRVEIRDGDPRIRVSGAAVRI
;
A
#
# COMPACT_ATOMS: atom_id res chain seq x y z
N MET A 1 26.71 15.41 7.75
CA MET A 1 25.70 15.74 8.79
C MET A 1 24.36 15.10 8.43
N THR A 2 23.77 14.38 9.40
CA THR A 2 22.42 13.75 9.46
C THR A 2 22.22 12.34 8.86
N SER A 3 22.73 11.32 9.57
CA SER A 3 22.29 9.92 9.54
C SER A 3 21.20 9.63 10.61
N VAL A 4 19.92 9.87 10.31
CA VAL A 4 18.80 9.59 11.27
C VAL A 4 17.48 9.17 10.56
N ALA A 5 17.51 8.38 9.47
CA ALA A 5 16.32 8.25 8.61
C ALA A 5 15.38 7.03 8.85
N GLN A 6 15.83 5.87 9.35
CA GLN A 6 14.97 4.67 9.31
C GLN A 6 14.11 4.32 10.55
N PRO A 7 14.44 4.68 11.80
CA PRO A 7 13.46 4.59 12.89
C PRO A 7 12.21 5.45 12.61
N ARG A 8 12.33 6.44 11.71
CA ARG A 8 11.24 7.32 11.31
C ARG A 8 10.24 6.67 10.37
N LEU A 9 10.60 5.70 9.51
CA LEU A 9 9.66 5.14 8.52
C LEU A 9 8.66 4.17 9.17
N ALA A 10 9.11 3.23 10.02
CA ALA A 10 8.22 2.33 10.76
C ALA A 10 7.33 3.10 11.77
N ARG A 11 7.92 4.08 12.49
CA ARG A 11 7.17 5.00 13.36
C ARG A 11 6.19 5.87 12.57
N SER A 12 6.55 6.31 11.37
CA SER A 12 5.65 7.06 10.47
C SER A 12 4.52 6.17 9.94
N GLY A 13 4.78 4.91 9.62
CA GLY A 13 3.78 3.91 9.26
C GLY A 13 2.71 3.75 10.31
N ALA A 14 3.12 3.55 11.57
CA ALA A 14 2.21 3.47 12.71
C ALA A 14 1.43 4.77 12.92
N VAL A 15 2.08 5.93 12.87
CA VAL A 15 1.44 7.24 13.02
C VAL A 15 0.40 7.51 11.92
N MET A 16 0.67 7.09 10.68
CA MET A 16 -0.29 7.18 9.57
C MET A 16 -1.51 6.29 9.77
N ALA A 17 -1.28 5.02 10.18
CA ALA A 17 -2.37 4.08 10.44
C ALA A 17 -3.28 4.57 11.57
N ILE A 18 -2.68 5.04 12.68
CA ILE A 18 -3.40 5.65 13.81
C ILE A 18 -4.18 6.89 13.35
N GLY A 19 -3.52 7.82 12.66
CA GLY A 19 -4.18 9.04 12.17
C GLY A 19 -5.38 8.73 11.25
N THR A 20 -5.26 7.71 10.40
CA THR A 20 -6.36 7.28 9.52
C THR A 20 -7.53 6.71 10.34
N ILE A 21 -7.26 5.84 11.31
CA ILE A 21 -8.31 5.27 12.18
C ILE A 21 -9.02 6.38 12.97
N PHE A 22 -8.27 7.31 13.58
CA PHE A 22 -8.84 8.44 14.31
C PHE A 22 -9.64 9.37 13.39
N SER A 23 -9.18 9.63 12.18
CA SER A 23 -9.90 10.41 11.17
C SER A 23 -11.26 9.76 10.83
N ARG A 24 -11.29 8.43 10.62
CA ARG A 24 -12.53 7.71 10.36
C ARG A 24 -13.47 7.71 11.57
N LEU A 25 -12.95 7.48 12.78
CA LEU A 25 -13.72 7.49 14.01
C LEU A 25 -14.33 8.87 14.29
N THR A 26 -13.53 9.93 14.23
CA THR A 26 -14.02 11.30 14.45
C THR A 26 -14.99 11.74 13.35
N GLY A 27 -14.81 11.30 12.10
CA GLY A 27 -15.75 11.57 11.02
C GLY A 27 -17.11 10.88 11.22
N PHE A 28 -17.09 9.68 11.77
CA PHE A 28 -18.30 8.96 12.18
C PHE A 28 -19.01 9.68 13.34
N LEU A 29 -18.29 10.03 14.40
CA LEU A 29 -18.83 10.77 15.54
C LEU A 29 -19.40 12.13 15.11
N ARG A 30 -18.72 12.83 14.20
CA ARG A 30 -19.24 14.05 13.57
C ARG A 30 -20.59 13.85 12.92
N THR A 31 -20.74 12.76 12.18
CA THR A 31 -22.00 12.44 11.50
C THR A 31 -23.12 12.19 12.51
N ALA A 32 -22.84 11.48 13.61
CA ALA A 32 -23.80 11.25 14.69
C ALA A 32 -24.22 12.56 15.39
N VAL A 33 -23.27 13.46 15.70
CA VAL A 33 -23.54 14.76 16.33
C VAL A 33 -24.38 15.66 15.42
N ILE A 34 -24.04 15.76 14.13
CA ILE A 34 -24.82 16.55 13.17
C ILE A 34 -26.23 15.97 12.98
N THR A 35 -26.36 14.65 12.96
CA THR A 35 -27.67 13.98 12.88
C THR A 35 -28.51 14.25 14.13
N ALA A 36 -27.91 14.24 15.32
CA ALA A 36 -28.60 14.61 16.55
C ALA A 36 -29.02 16.09 16.55
N ALA A 37 -28.23 16.97 15.93
CA ALA A 37 -28.50 18.41 15.86
C ALA A 37 -29.61 18.78 14.87
N LEU A 38 -29.69 18.11 13.72
CA LEU A 38 -30.58 18.51 12.61
C LEU A 38 -31.70 17.51 12.31
N GLY A 39 -31.62 16.31 12.85
CA GLY A 39 -32.51 15.20 12.52
C GLY A 39 -32.24 14.62 11.13
N VAL A 40 -33.09 13.67 10.73
CA VAL A 40 -33.09 13.08 9.37
C VAL A 40 -34.29 13.49 8.51
N GLN A 41 -35.06 14.45 9.01
CA GLN A 41 -36.25 15.01 8.36
C GLN A 41 -35.87 16.16 7.41
N LEU A 42 -36.81 16.99 6.97
CA LEU A 42 -36.61 18.01 5.92
C LEU A 42 -35.40 18.95 6.15
N LEU A 43 -35.14 19.35 7.40
CA LEU A 43 -33.99 20.20 7.77
C LEU A 43 -32.65 19.46 7.57
N GLY A 44 -32.52 18.26 8.16
CA GLY A 44 -31.36 17.39 7.95
C GLY A 44 -31.15 17.04 6.48
N ASN A 45 -32.23 16.80 5.73
CA ASN A 45 -32.19 16.55 4.30
C ASN A 45 -31.67 17.77 3.49
N ALA A 46 -32.01 19.00 3.90
CA ALA A 46 -31.49 20.23 3.29
C ALA A 46 -29.99 20.41 3.56
N TYR A 47 -29.56 20.18 4.81
CA TYR A 47 -28.13 20.20 5.17
C TYR A 47 -27.35 19.12 4.43
N GLN A 48 -27.89 17.90 4.32
CA GLN A 48 -27.18 16.80 3.66
C GLN A 48 -26.97 17.06 2.17
N VAL A 49 -27.93 17.68 1.48
CA VAL A 49 -27.74 18.18 0.11
C VAL A 49 -26.61 19.20 0.09
N ALA A 50 -26.70 20.23 0.94
CA ALA A 50 -25.70 21.30 0.99
C ALA A 50 -24.28 20.80 1.28
N ASN A 51 -24.15 19.78 2.13
CA ASN A 51 -22.88 19.15 2.45
C ASN A 51 -22.37 18.24 1.31
N THR A 52 -23.25 17.58 0.54
CA THR A 52 -22.83 16.64 -0.51
C THR A 52 -22.34 17.35 -1.78
N VAL A 53 -23.01 18.44 -2.19
CA VAL A 53 -22.68 19.18 -3.42
C VAL A 53 -21.19 19.55 -3.51
N PRO A 54 -20.53 20.11 -2.47
CA PRO A 54 -19.13 20.55 -2.62
C PRO A 54 -18.18 19.36 -2.78
N TYR A 55 -18.42 18.25 -2.07
CA TYR A 55 -17.62 17.04 -2.23
C TYR A 55 -17.77 16.44 -3.62
N THR A 56 -18.99 16.37 -4.18
CA THR A 56 -19.20 15.85 -5.53
C THR A 56 -18.47 16.71 -6.59
N VAL A 57 -18.55 18.04 -6.48
CA VAL A 57 -17.84 18.94 -7.41
C VAL A 57 -16.32 18.79 -7.26
N TYR A 58 -15.82 18.70 -6.03
CA TYR A 58 -14.40 18.48 -5.76
C TYR A 58 -13.90 17.12 -6.30
N GLU A 59 -14.62 16.04 -6.07
CA GLU A 59 -14.26 14.69 -6.54
C GLU A 59 -14.26 14.61 -8.07
N LEU A 60 -15.22 15.26 -8.72
CA LEU A 60 -15.35 15.29 -10.18
C LEU A 60 -14.18 16.03 -10.85
N LEU A 61 -13.77 17.19 -10.29
CA LEU A 61 -12.85 18.10 -10.98
C LEU A 61 -11.39 17.96 -10.54
N LEU A 62 -11.14 17.55 -9.29
CA LEU A 62 -9.81 17.69 -8.67
C LEU A 62 -9.35 16.43 -7.94
N GLY A 63 -10.25 15.75 -7.20
CA GLY A 63 -9.88 14.67 -6.29
C GLY A 63 -9.12 13.52 -6.95
N GLY A 64 -9.57 13.06 -8.12
CA GLY A 64 -8.89 11.98 -8.86
C GLY A 64 -7.62 12.42 -9.59
N LEU A 65 -7.58 13.65 -10.10
CA LEU A 65 -6.47 14.19 -10.88
C LEU A 65 -5.25 14.50 -10.00
N LEU A 66 -5.49 15.07 -8.80
CA LEU A 66 -4.44 15.54 -7.89
C LEU A 66 -3.43 14.43 -7.51
N SER A 67 -3.91 13.26 -7.09
CA SER A 67 -3.02 12.20 -6.59
C SER A 67 -2.50 11.26 -7.67
N SER A 68 -3.28 10.96 -8.72
CA SER A 68 -2.89 9.98 -9.74
C SER A 68 -1.97 10.57 -10.82
N VAL A 69 -2.10 11.86 -11.10
CA VAL A 69 -1.36 12.53 -12.19
C VAL A 69 -0.22 13.38 -11.64
N PHE A 70 -0.51 14.23 -10.65
CA PHE A 70 0.48 15.20 -10.21
C PHE A 70 1.52 14.59 -9.27
N VAL A 71 1.21 13.53 -8.50
CA VAL A 71 2.23 12.87 -7.66
C VAL A 71 3.37 12.28 -8.52
N PRO A 72 3.11 11.39 -9.50
CA PRO A 72 4.18 10.84 -10.34
C PRO A 72 4.89 11.94 -11.16
N PHE A 73 4.13 12.92 -11.67
CA PHE A 73 4.69 14.06 -12.39
C PHE A 73 5.68 14.86 -11.53
N LEU A 74 5.31 15.20 -10.29
CA LEU A 74 6.16 15.96 -9.38
C LEU A 74 7.36 15.16 -8.90
N ILE A 75 7.21 13.85 -8.65
CA ILE A 75 8.33 12.96 -8.32
C ILE A 75 9.35 12.94 -9.47
N LYS A 76 8.88 12.76 -10.71
CA LYS A 76 9.73 12.79 -11.91
C LYS A 76 10.45 14.12 -12.08
N ARG A 77 9.74 15.24 -11.93
CA ARG A 77 10.32 16.59 -12.02
C ARG A 77 11.36 16.86 -10.94
N ARG A 78 11.13 16.37 -9.73
CA ARG A 78 12.08 16.50 -8.62
C ARG A 78 13.37 15.71 -8.83
N ALA A 79 13.29 14.59 -9.55
CA ALA A 79 14.45 13.76 -9.89
C ALA A 79 15.25 14.33 -11.09
N LEU A 80 14.57 14.92 -12.08
CA LEU A 80 15.19 15.32 -13.35
C LEU A 80 15.51 16.82 -13.47
N ASP A 81 14.74 17.70 -12.83
CA ASP A 81 14.92 19.13 -12.97
C ASP A 81 16.05 19.62 -12.02
N ALA A 82 16.99 20.41 -12.55
CA ALA A 82 18.14 20.93 -11.81
C ALA A 82 17.79 21.79 -10.57
N ASP A 83 16.56 22.31 -10.49
CA ASP A 83 16.06 23.08 -9.35
C ASP A 83 15.37 22.23 -8.27
N GLY A 84 15.48 20.90 -8.38
CA GLY A 84 14.83 19.94 -7.48
C GLY A 84 13.31 19.95 -7.62
N GLY A 85 12.80 20.25 -8.81
CA GLY A 85 11.37 20.30 -9.13
C GLY A 85 10.63 21.50 -8.54
N ARG A 86 11.33 22.47 -7.96
CA ARG A 86 10.71 23.64 -7.29
C ARG A 86 9.84 24.44 -8.26
N ALA A 87 10.29 24.70 -9.48
CA ALA A 87 9.53 25.42 -10.49
C ALA A 87 8.20 24.72 -10.81
N ALA A 88 8.22 23.39 -10.93
CA ALA A 88 7.02 22.60 -11.19
C ALA A 88 6.01 22.73 -10.04
N GLU A 89 6.47 22.66 -8.80
CA GLU A 89 5.64 22.86 -7.60
C GLU A 89 5.03 24.27 -7.55
N GLN A 90 5.84 25.31 -7.83
CA GLN A 90 5.36 26.70 -7.84
C GLN A 90 4.31 26.93 -8.94
N ARG A 91 4.59 26.48 -10.17
CA ARG A 91 3.65 26.60 -11.30
C ARG A 91 2.34 25.87 -11.02
N LEU A 92 2.41 24.66 -10.43
CA LEU A 92 1.22 23.91 -10.05
C LEU A 92 0.32 24.73 -9.11
N LEU A 93 0.88 25.27 -8.03
CA LEU A 93 0.12 26.08 -7.08
C LEU A 93 -0.36 27.40 -7.67
N SER A 94 0.45 28.05 -8.51
CA SER A 94 0.09 29.29 -9.20
C SER A 94 -1.06 29.16 -10.19
N LEU A 95 -1.31 27.96 -10.72
CA LEU A 95 -2.48 27.68 -11.54
C LEU A 95 -3.64 27.15 -10.70
N ALA A 96 -3.36 26.19 -9.82
CA ALA A 96 -4.38 25.42 -9.14
C ALA A 96 -5.09 26.25 -8.07
N LEU A 97 -4.39 27.11 -7.31
CA LEU A 97 -5.05 27.93 -6.28
C LEU A 97 -6.00 28.98 -6.87
N PRO A 98 -5.63 29.76 -7.91
CA PRO A 98 -6.60 30.63 -8.59
C PRO A 98 -7.74 29.85 -9.27
N ALA A 99 -7.45 28.71 -9.91
CA ALA A 99 -8.50 27.87 -10.51
C ALA A 99 -9.49 27.36 -9.46
N LEU A 100 -9.01 26.95 -8.28
CA LEU A 100 -9.83 26.56 -7.14
C LEU A 100 -10.68 27.72 -6.61
N LEU A 101 -10.12 28.93 -6.56
CA LEU A 101 -10.84 30.11 -6.12
C LEU A 101 -11.95 30.47 -7.11
N LEU A 102 -11.66 30.45 -8.41
CA LEU A 102 -12.63 30.66 -9.48
C LEU A 102 -13.73 29.60 -9.46
N LEU A 103 -13.36 28.33 -9.30
CA LEU A 103 -14.31 27.22 -9.17
C LEU A 103 -15.21 27.40 -7.95
N THR A 104 -14.63 27.83 -6.82
CA THR A 104 -15.38 28.09 -5.59
C THR A 104 -16.36 29.23 -5.77
N ALA A 105 -15.92 30.36 -6.35
CA ALA A 105 -16.80 31.50 -6.65
C ALA A 105 -17.92 31.10 -7.62
N ALA A 106 -17.60 30.38 -8.69
CA ALA A 106 -18.58 29.86 -9.63
C ALA A 106 -19.58 28.91 -8.96
N GLY A 107 -19.11 28.01 -8.08
CA GLY A 107 -19.96 27.11 -7.30
C GLY A 107 -20.91 27.85 -6.34
N VAL A 108 -20.41 28.88 -5.65
CA VAL A 108 -21.24 29.73 -4.75
C VAL A 108 -22.34 30.44 -5.54
N LEU A 109 -22.00 31.02 -6.69
CA LEU A 109 -22.97 31.68 -7.58
C LEU A 109 -23.96 30.66 -8.17
N ALA A 110 -23.47 29.47 -8.53
CA ALA A 110 -24.28 28.39 -9.10
C ALA A 110 -25.06 27.57 -8.07
N ALA A 111 -24.93 27.87 -6.77
CA ALA A 111 -25.58 27.11 -5.70
C ALA A 111 -27.09 26.87 -5.92
N PRO A 112 -27.91 27.85 -6.39
CA PRO A 112 -29.32 27.60 -6.68
C PRO A 112 -29.55 26.55 -7.78
N TRP A 113 -28.75 26.57 -8.84
CA TRP A 113 -28.85 25.60 -9.93
C TRP A 113 -28.34 24.22 -9.50
N LEU A 114 -27.25 24.18 -8.73
CA LEU A 114 -26.72 22.94 -8.17
C LEU A 114 -27.73 22.29 -7.21
N VAL A 115 -28.34 23.06 -6.30
CA VAL A 115 -29.42 22.53 -5.43
C VAL A 115 -30.60 22.02 -6.27
N SER A 116 -30.96 22.71 -7.34
CA SER A 116 -32.05 22.26 -8.23
C SER A 116 -31.67 20.97 -8.99
N ALA A 117 -30.39 20.80 -9.33
CA ALA A 117 -29.88 19.61 -9.99
C ALA A 117 -29.81 18.40 -9.04
N PHE A 118 -29.47 18.59 -7.76
CA PHE A 118 -29.35 17.50 -6.77
C PHE A 118 -30.67 17.19 -6.04
N ALA A 119 -31.50 18.21 -5.84
CA ALA A 119 -32.71 18.18 -5.04
C ALA A 119 -33.86 18.92 -5.75
N GLY A 120 -34.14 18.54 -6.99
CA GLY A 120 -35.18 19.19 -7.81
C GLY A 120 -36.60 19.12 -7.23
N GLY A 121 -36.83 18.27 -6.23
CA GLY A 121 -38.11 18.19 -5.49
C GLY A 121 -38.25 19.16 -4.31
N TYR A 122 -37.22 19.95 -3.98
CA TYR A 122 -37.30 20.90 -2.86
C TYR A 122 -37.97 22.20 -3.27
N THR A 123 -38.93 22.65 -2.47
CA THR A 123 -39.69 23.88 -2.67
C THR A 123 -39.75 24.72 -1.38
N GLY A 124 -40.14 25.99 -1.50
CA GLY A 124 -40.29 26.92 -0.37
C GLY A 124 -39.05 27.01 0.53
N ARG A 125 -39.29 27.03 1.85
CA ARG A 125 -38.24 27.18 2.87
C ARG A 125 -37.16 26.11 2.80
N GLN A 126 -37.49 24.87 2.43
CA GLN A 126 -36.50 23.79 2.32
C GLN A 126 -35.42 24.10 1.29
N ARG A 127 -35.85 24.63 0.13
CA ARG A 127 -34.94 25.05 -0.94
C ARG A 127 -34.10 26.25 -0.51
N GLU A 128 -34.69 27.25 0.14
CA GLU A 128 -33.97 28.43 0.63
C GLU A 128 -32.85 28.05 1.59
N VAL A 129 -33.16 27.19 2.58
CA VAL A 129 -32.18 26.69 3.56
C VAL A 129 -31.08 25.88 2.87
N ALA A 130 -31.44 24.98 1.94
CA ALA A 130 -30.48 24.21 1.18
C ALA A 130 -29.54 25.13 0.38
N VAL A 131 -30.06 26.16 -0.28
CA VAL A 131 -29.25 27.13 -1.06
C VAL A 131 -28.34 27.96 -0.16
N LEU A 132 -28.85 28.46 0.97
CA LEU A 132 -28.06 29.23 1.94
C LEU A 132 -26.88 28.40 2.44
N LEU A 133 -27.14 27.19 2.93
CA LEU A 133 -26.10 26.28 3.41
C LEU A 133 -25.14 25.88 2.29
N THR A 134 -25.63 25.63 1.08
CA THR A 134 -24.78 25.27 -0.08
C THR A 134 -23.81 26.40 -0.40
N ARG A 135 -24.25 27.67 -0.38
CA ARG A 135 -23.36 28.83 -0.59
C ARG A 135 -22.23 28.89 0.44
N LEU A 136 -22.54 28.65 1.70
CA LEU A 136 -21.54 28.66 2.78
C LEU A 136 -20.57 27.48 2.64
N LEU A 137 -21.10 26.27 2.44
CA LEU A 137 -20.29 25.05 2.35
C LEU A 137 -19.53 24.95 1.01
N MET A 138 -19.95 25.63 -0.06
CA MET A 138 -19.16 25.73 -1.30
C MET A 138 -17.77 26.30 -1.08
N THR A 139 -17.60 27.19 -0.10
CA THR A 139 -16.28 27.75 0.23
C THR A 139 -15.28 26.66 0.63
N GLN A 140 -15.74 25.48 1.06
CA GLN A 140 -14.91 24.33 1.38
C GLN A 140 -14.13 23.81 0.17
N ILE A 141 -14.61 23.97 -1.08
CA ILE A 141 -13.92 23.48 -2.28
C ILE A 141 -12.49 24.04 -2.36
N PHE A 142 -12.33 25.34 -2.13
CA PHE A 142 -11.01 25.98 -2.10
C PHE A 142 -10.09 25.33 -1.08
N PHE A 143 -10.57 25.16 0.16
CA PHE A 143 -9.77 24.61 1.25
C PHE A 143 -9.49 23.11 1.09
N LEU A 144 -10.43 22.32 0.55
CA LEU A 144 -10.24 20.92 0.21
C LEU A 144 -9.20 20.77 -0.91
N GLY A 145 -9.28 21.59 -1.95
CA GLY A 145 -8.30 21.64 -3.03
C GLY A 145 -6.90 22.05 -2.55
N ALA A 146 -6.81 23.13 -1.79
CA ALA A 146 -5.56 23.59 -1.21
C ALA A 146 -4.95 22.55 -0.26
N SER A 147 -5.77 21.89 0.55
CA SER A 147 -5.36 20.76 1.41
C SER A 147 -4.83 19.59 0.59
N GLY A 148 -5.52 19.21 -0.49
CA GLY A 148 -5.10 18.12 -1.38
C GLY A 148 -3.78 18.41 -2.09
N LEU A 149 -3.57 19.65 -2.53
CA LEU A 149 -2.31 20.12 -3.11
C LEU A 149 -1.18 20.10 -2.07
N ALA A 150 -1.42 20.64 -0.88
CA ALA A 150 -0.45 20.63 0.21
C ALA A 150 -0.08 19.21 0.64
N GLY A 151 -1.08 18.32 0.77
CA GLY A 151 -0.87 16.90 1.04
C GLY A 151 -0.06 16.20 -0.06
N THR A 152 -0.34 16.50 -1.32
CA THR A 152 0.44 16.01 -2.47
C THR A 152 1.92 16.43 -2.38
N LEU A 153 2.18 17.72 -2.11
CA LEU A 153 3.54 18.25 -1.96
C LEU A 153 4.28 17.71 -0.73
N LEU A 154 3.56 17.42 0.36
CA LEU A 154 4.07 16.78 1.57
C LEU A 154 4.41 15.30 1.30
N ASN A 155 3.57 14.58 0.56
CA ASN A 155 3.81 13.19 0.17
C ASN A 155 5.06 13.05 -0.72
N VAL A 156 5.24 13.95 -1.68
CA VAL A 156 6.46 14.03 -2.51
C VAL A 156 7.72 14.27 -1.65
N ARG A 157 7.57 14.94 -0.51
CA ARG A 157 8.64 15.17 0.49
C ARG A 157 8.77 14.06 1.54
N ARG A 158 8.10 12.92 1.34
CA ARG A 158 8.05 11.79 2.29
C ARG A 158 7.54 12.19 3.71
N ARG A 159 6.70 13.24 3.82
CA ARG A 159 6.07 13.69 5.08
C ARG A 159 4.59 13.34 5.11
N PHE A 160 4.28 12.13 5.55
CA PHE A 160 2.94 11.57 5.40
C PHE A 160 2.01 11.79 6.60
N GLY A 161 2.55 11.99 7.81
CA GLY A 161 1.78 11.98 9.06
C GLY A 161 0.69 13.06 9.13
N MET A 162 1.05 14.33 8.91
CA MET A 162 0.11 15.45 9.07
C MET A 162 -1.09 15.38 8.11
N ALA A 163 -0.90 14.82 6.91
CA ALA A 163 -1.98 14.62 5.93
C ALA A 163 -3.11 13.72 6.49
N MET A 164 -2.77 12.74 7.32
CA MET A 164 -3.73 11.81 7.91
C MET A 164 -4.47 12.40 9.12
N TRP A 165 -3.84 13.33 9.86
CA TRP A 165 -4.42 13.97 11.04
C TRP A 165 -5.26 15.21 10.71
N ALA A 166 -4.99 15.89 9.59
CA ALA A 166 -5.68 17.12 9.25
C ALA A 166 -7.24 16.97 9.16
N PRO A 167 -7.80 15.86 8.65
CA PRO A 167 -9.24 15.63 8.70
C PRO A 167 -9.82 15.51 10.12
N VAL A 168 -9.03 15.07 11.11
CA VAL A 168 -9.47 15.01 12.51
C VAL A 168 -9.84 16.40 13.02
N VAL A 169 -9.03 17.42 12.69
CA VAL A 169 -9.30 18.82 13.08
C VAL A 169 -10.60 19.31 12.47
N ASN A 170 -10.83 19.05 11.18
CA ASN A 170 -12.09 19.40 10.52
C ASN A 170 -13.29 18.70 11.19
N ASN A 171 -13.15 17.42 11.52
CA ASN A 171 -14.20 16.65 12.18
C ASN A 171 -14.53 17.21 13.57
N LEU A 172 -13.51 17.54 14.38
CA LEU A 172 -13.68 18.13 15.71
C LEU A 172 -14.38 19.49 15.66
N ILE A 173 -13.98 20.37 14.74
CA ILE A 173 -14.58 21.70 14.59
C ILE A 173 -16.04 21.59 14.09
N THR A 174 -16.30 20.69 13.14
CA THR A 174 -17.66 20.45 12.66
C THR A 174 -18.54 19.83 13.74
N MET A 175 -18.00 18.95 14.61
CA MET A 175 -18.71 18.47 15.80
C MET A 175 -19.04 19.60 16.75
N ALA A 176 -18.08 20.49 17.02
CA ALA A 176 -18.32 21.68 17.83
C ALA A 176 -19.43 22.56 17.23
N ALA A 177 -19.50 22.70 15.90
CA ALA A 177 -20.59 23.40 15.21
C ALA A 177 -21.96 22.78 15.50
N GLY A 178 -22.07 21.44 15.44
CA GLY A 178 -23.30 20.73 15.77
C GLY A 178 -23.72 20.90 17.23
N LEU A 179 -22.77 20.80 18.17
CA LEU A 179 -23.03 20.99 19.60
C LEU A 179 -23.43 22.44 19.93
N LEU A 180 -22.75 23.43 19.32
CA LEU A 180 -23.10 24.84 19.42
C LEU A 180 -24.49 25.12 18.85
N PHE A 181 -24.84 24.47 17.74
CA PHE A 181 -26.19 24.56 17.15
C PHE A 181 -27.24 23.99 18.11
N ILE A 182 -27.01 22.81 18.69
CA ILE A 182 -27.93 22.21 19.69
C ILE A 182 -28.12 23.18 20.87
N TRP A 183 -27.03 23.75 21.38
CA TRP A 183 -27.08 24.70 22.49
C TRP A 183 -27.81 26.01 22.14
N ALA A 184 -27.53 26.60 20.97
CA ALA A 184 -28.08 27.89 20.56
C ALA A 184 -29.51 27.80 20.01
N ALA A 185 -29.90 26.67 19.42
CA ALA A 185 -31.21 26.48 18.82
C ALA A 185 -32.23 25.88 19.81
N GLY A 186 -31.77 25.07 20.77
CA GLY A 186 -32.65 24.36 21.71
C GLY A 186 -33.43 23.21 21.04
N PRO A 187 -34.16 22.41 21.84
CA PRO A 187 -34.86 21.21 21.35
C PRO A 187 -36.13 21.53 20.54
N GLY A 188 -36.54 20.61 19.67
CA GLY A 188 -37.75 20.66 18.85
C GLY A 188 -37.60 21.52 17.59
N ARG A 189 -36.37 21.69 17.08
CA ARG A 189 -36.12 22.56 15.93
C ARG A 189 -36.38 21.84 14.62
N ASN A 190 -37.18 22.48 13.78
CA ASN A 190 -37.55 21.99 12.47
C ASN A 190 -37.34 23.07 11.41
N LEU A 191 -37.66 22.74 10.16
CA LEU A 191 -37.47 23.63 9.03
C LEU A 191 -38.17 24.99 9.18
N ALA A 192 -39.29 25.05 9.89
CA ALA A 192 -40.07 26.27 10.08
C ALA A 192 -39.55 27.14 11.23
N THR A 193 -38.91 26.52 12.25
CA THR A 193 -38.49 27.22 13.47
C THR A 193 -37.01 27.61 13.48
N VAL A 194 -36.19 27.09 12.56
CA VAL A 194 -34.76 27.42 12.47
C VAL A 194 -34.53 28.80 11.83
N THR A 195 -33.66 29.60 12.45
CA THR A 195 -33.33 30.95 11.94
C THR A 195 -32.14 30.93 10.98
N ASP A 196 -32.07 31.89 10.07
CA ASP A 196 -30.94 32.04 9.15
C ASP A 196 -29.62 32.29 9.89
N GLY A 197 -29.66 32.93 11.05
CA GLY A 197 -28.48 33.13 11.91
C GLY A 197 -27.91 31.80 12.44
N GLN A 198 -28.77 30.89 12.91
CA GLN A 198 -28.38 29.56 13.37
C GLN A 198 -27.80 28.70 12.23
N LEU A 199 -28.44 28.76 11.06
CA LEU A 199 -27.95 28.06 9.85
C LEU A 199 -26.60 28.63 9.37
N THR A 200 -26.44 29.95 9.42
CA THR A 200 -25.20 30.62 9.05
C THR A 200 -24.07 30.25 10.02
N LEU A 201 -24.35 30.21 11.33
CA LEU A 201 -23.40 29.73 12.33
C LEU A 201 -22.94 28.31 12.02
N LEU A 202 -23.87 27.39 11.80
CA LEU A 202 -23.56 25.99 11.49
C LEU A 202 -22.73 25.85 10.21
N GLY A 203 -23.14 26.52 9.13
CA GLY A 203 -22.45 26.49 7.83
C GLY A 203 -21.06 27.13 7.90
N ALA A 204 -20.94 28.30 8.54
CA ALA A 204 -19.67 29.01 8.67
C ALA A 204 -18.66 28.25 9.54
N VAL A 205 -19.09 27.71 10.69
CA VAL A 205 -18.19 26.92 11.56
C VAL A 205 -17.77 25.61 10.88
N SER A 206 -18.66 24.96 10.12
CA SER A 206 -18.30 23.78 9.31
C SER A 206 -17.30 24.13 8.20
N ALA A 207 -17.44 25.28 7.54
CA ALA A 207 -16.47 25.77 6.57
C ALA A 207 -15.11 26.12 7.21
N LEU A 208 -15.13 26.74 8.40
CA LEU A 208 -13.93 27.00 9.21
C LEU A 208 -13.19 25.72 9.59
N GLY A 209 -13.90 24.62 9.86
CA GLY A 209 -13.26 23.32 10.10
C GLY A 209 -12.39 22.85 8.92
N THR A 210 -12.89 23.03 7.70
CA THR A 210 -12.15 22.68 6.48
C THR A 210 -11.00 23.67 6.23
N ALA A 211 -11.22 24.96 6.52
CA ALA A 211 -10.18 25.97 6.45
C ALA A 211 -9.03 25.69 7.44
N ALA A 212 -9.34 25.30 8.67
CA ALA A 212 -8.37 24.95 9.70
C ALA A 212 -7.54 23.72 9.31
N GLN A 213 -8.17 22.69 8.73
CA GLN A 213 -7.47 21.54 8.14
C GLN A 213 -6.48 22.00 7.06
N GLY A 214 -6.89 22.90 6.16
CA GLY A 214 -6.02 23.44 5.11
C GLY A 214 -4.87 24.27 5.67
N ALA A 215 -5.14 25.13 6.66
CA ALA A 215 -4.13 25.94 7.33
C ALA A 215 -3.07 25.07 8.03
N LEU A 216 -3.50 23.99 8.68
CA LEU A 216 -2.60 23.03 9.32
C LEU A 216 -1.64 22.38 8.31
N LEU A 217 -2.16 21.91 7.18
CA LEU A 217 -1.34 21.30 6.12
C LEU A 217 -0.42 22.32 5.46
N TRP A 218 -0.87 23.54 5.28
CA TRP A 218 -0.05 24.62 4.74
C TRP A 218 1.08 25.00 5.70
N GLY A 219 0.81 25.03 7.01
CA GLY A 219 1.83 25.20 8.05
C GLY A 219 2.86 24.06 8.03
N ALA A 220 2.39 22.81 7.91
CA ALA A 220 3.26 21.64 7.77
C ALA A 220 4.11 21.66 6.48
N LEU A 221 3.56 22.19 5.39
CA LEU A 221 4.27 22.36 4.12
C LEU A 221 5.37 23.43 4.24
N ARG A 222 5.08 24.56 4.89
CA ARG A 222 6.09 25.59 5.20
C ARG A 222 7.20 25.06 6.09
N SER A 223 6.87 24.30 7.14
CA SER A 223 7.88 23.67 8.01
C SER A 223 8.67 22.54 7.32
N ALA A 224 8.22 22.10 6.13
CA ALA A 224 8.96 21.20 5.26
C ALA A 224 9.85 21.94 4.24
N GLY A 225 10.09 23.24 4.44
CA GLY A 225 10.99 24.06 3.63
C GLY A 225 10.37 24.60 2.34
N PHE A 226 9.05 24.43 2.13
CA PHE A 226 8.37 24.99 0.96
C PHE A 226 7.96 26.45 1.21
N HIS A 227 8.42 27.33 0.33
CA HIS A 227 8.06 28.75 0.33
C HIS A 227 7.39 29.07 -0.99
N TRP A 228 6.13 29.50 -0.95
CA TRP A 228 5.38 29.79 -2.16
C TRP A 228 5.90 31.07 -2.83
N ARG A 229 6.24 30.97 -4.12
CA ARG A 229 6.66 32.06 -5.01
C ARG A 229 5.92 31.91 -6.33
N PRO A 230 4.90 32.75 -6.60
CA PRO A 230 4.07 32.57 -7.78
C PRO A 230 4.88 32.55 -9.09
N ARG A 231 4.63 31.57 -9.95
CA ARG A 231 5.24 31.43 -11.27
C ARG A 231 4.18 31.12 -12.34
N LEU A 232 4.09 31.97 -13.36
CA LEU A 232 3.10 31.89 -14.44
C LEU A 232 3.71 31.44 -15.79
N ASP A 233 4.94 30.96 -15.78
CA ASP A 233 5.66 30.44 -16.95
C ASP A 233 5.23 29.00 -17.28
N VAL A 234 3.96 28.85 -17.71
CA VAL A 234 3.31 27.54 -17.86
C VAL A 234 3.62 26.82 -19.17
N ARG A 235 4.05 27.55 -20.20
CA ARG A 235 4.33 26.99 -21.53
C ARG A 235 5.57 26.10 -21.45
N GLY A 236 5.48 24.89 -22.00
CA GLY A 236 6.58 23.90 -21.97
C GLY A 236 6.73 23.12 -20.65
N SER A 237 5.83 23.30 -19.67
CA SER A 237 5.90 22.63 -18.36
C SER A 237 5.58 21.12 -18.35
N GLY A 238 4.99 20.59 -19.43
CA GLY A 238 4.53 19.19 -19.50
C GLY A 238 3.18 18.92 -18.81
N PHE A 239 2.53 19.92 -18.21
CA PHE A 239 1.22 19.73 -17.56
C PHE A 239 0.13 19.21 -18.52
N ARG A 240 0.17 19.62 -19.79
CA ARG A 240 -0.81 19.18 -20.81
C ARG A 240 -0.75 17.67 -21.04
N GLU A 241 0.44 17.10 -21.11
CA GLU A 241 0.63 15.66 -21.28
C GLU A 241 0.16 14.88 -20.06
N ALA A 242 0.47 15.39 -18.87
CA ALA A 242 0.02 14.82 -17.60
C ALA A 242 -1.51 14.81 -17.48
N VAL A 243 -2.20 15.89 -17.86
CA VAL A 243 -3.68 15.92 -17.84
C VAL A 243 -4.28 15.03 -18.94
N ARG A 244 -3.64 14.95 -20.12
CA ARG A 244 -4.12 14.13 -21.24
C ARG A 244 -4.12 12.63 -20.91
N SER A 245 -3.12 12.13 -20.17
CA SER A 245 -3.06 10.72 -19.75
C SER A 245 -4.16 10.35 -18.73
N ALA A 246 -4.77 11.33 -18.08
CA ALA A 246 -5.81 11.15 -17.05
C ALA A 246 -7.25 11.08 -17.59
N GLY A 247 -7.45 11.31 -18.90
CA GLY A 247 -8.79 11.46 -19.49
C GLY A 247 -9.73 10.27 -19.24
N TRP A 248 -9.21 9.05 -19.24
CA TRP A 248 -10.03 7.86 -18.97
C TRP A 248 -10.44 7.70 -17.50
N MET A 249 -9.61 8.15 -16.57
CA MET A 249 -9.98 8.19 -15.16
C MET A 249 -11.11 9.20 -14.93
N MET A 250 -11.12 10.31 -15.67
CA MET A 250 -12.24 11.26 -15.64
C MET A 250 -13.54 10.64 -16.12
N VAL A 251 -13.52 9.78 -17.14
CA VAL A 251 -14.73 9.05 -17.58
C VAL A 251 -15.29 8.19 -16.45
N TYR A 252 -14.45 7.40 -15.78
CA TYR A 252 -14.86 6.61 -14.61
C TYR A 252 -15.52 7.49 -13.53
N LEU A 253 -14.89 8.61 -13.20
CA LEU A 253 -15.37 9.53 -12.16
C LEU A 253 -16.69 10.20 -12.56
N VAL A 254 -16.80 10.73 -13.77
CA VAL A 254 -18.01 11.39 -14.28
C VAL A 254 -19.20 10.44 -14.27
N VAL A 255 -19.02 9.22 -14.76
CA VAL A 255 -20.09 8.22 -14.80
C VAL A 255 -20.52 7.81 -13.40
N GLY A 256 -19.56 7.56 -12.50
CA GLY A 256 -19.87 7.23 -11.11
C GLY A 256 -20.66 8.34 -10.42
N GLN A 257 -20.25 9.61 -10.59
CA GLN A 257 -20.95 10.76 -10.01
C GLN A 257 -22.33 11.00 -10.65
N ALA A 258 -22.51 10.73 -11.95
CA ALA A 258 -23.82 10.80 -12.59
C ALA A 258 -24.79 9.77 -11.98
N GLY A 259 -24.35 8.53 -11.74
CA GLY A 259 -25.15 7.51 -11.07
C GLY A 259 -25.52 7.90 -9.62
N VAL A 260 -24.56 8.47 -8.89
CA VAL A 260 -24.82 9.03 -7.55
C VAL A 260 -25.83 10.19 -7.62
N LEU A 261 -25.68 11.12 -8.56
CA LEU A 261 -26.61 12.25 -8.73
C LEU A 261 -28.06 11.80 -8.96
N VAL A 262 -28.28 10.76 -9.76
CA VAL A 262 -29.61 10.14 -9.94
C VAL A 262 -30.11 9.56 -8.62
N THR A 263 -29.27 8.83 -7.89
CA THR A 263 -29.61 8.23 -6.59
C THR A 263 -30.00 9.30 -5.56
N LEU A 264 -29.25 10.41 -5.49
CA LEU A 264 -29.55 11.56 -4.62
C LEU A 264 -30.86 12.23 -5.00
N ASN A 265 -31.14 12.37 -6.30
CA ASN A 265 -32.40 12.91 -6.80
C ASN A 265 -33.62 12.07 -6.43
N VAL A 266 -33.46 10.74 -6.40
CA VAL A 266 -34.53 9.84 -5.96
C VAL A 266 -34.72 9.96 -4.44
N ALA A 267 -33.63 9.97 -3.68
CA ALA A 267 -33.68 10.09 -2.22
C ALA A 267 -34.29 11.42 -1.75
N THR A 268 -33.99 12.53 -2.44
CA THR A 268 -34.53 13.86 -2.09
C THR A 268 -36.02 14.00 -2.42
N ARG A 269 -36.50 13.36 -3.50
CA ARG A 269 -37.94 13.32 -3.82
C ARG A 269 -38.74 12.48 -2.83
N ALA A 270 -38.17 11.38 -2.34
CA ALA A 270 -38.82 10.52 -1.35
C ALA A 270 -38.91 11.16 0.05
N GLY A 271 -38.04 12.12 0.37
CA GLY A 271 -37.92 12.71 1.71
C GLY A 271 -39.09 13.57 2.20
N HIS A 272 -40.14 13.77 1.40
CA HIS A 272 -41.38 14.44 1.83
C HIS A 272 -42.34 13.46 2.53
N ASP A 273 -42.41 12.23 2.03
CA ASP A 273 -43.38 11.21 2.48
C ASP A 273 -42.73 10.09 3.32
N GLY A 274 -41.44 10.23 3.66
CA GLY A 274 -40.66 9.20 4.34
C GLY A 274 -39.21 9.59 4.60
N PRO A 275 -38.35 8.61 4.93
CA PRO A 275 -36.93 8.84 5.14
C PRO A 275 -36.31 9.50 3.90
N GLY A 276 -35.55 10.57 4.10
CA GLY A 276 -34.90 11.29 3.00
C GLY A 276 -33.41 11.01 2.88
N LEU A 277 -32.72 11.93 2.20
CA LEU A 277 -31.30 11.83 1.91
C LEU A 277 -30.42 11.72 3.17
N ALA A 278 -30.80 12.35 4.29
CA ALA A 278 -30.04 12.29 5.53
C ALA A 278 -29.96 10.87 6.10
N ALA A 279 -31.08 10.14 6.12
CA ALA A 279 -31.13 8.75 6.56
C ALA A 279 -30.28 7.84 5.66
N TYR A 280 -30.34 8.04 4.33
CA TYR A 280 -29.50 7.34 3.36
C TYR A 280 -28.01 7.60 3.58
N GLY A 281 -27.63 8.87 3.76
CA GLY A 281 -26.25 9.28 3.99
C GLY A 281 -25.66 8.68 5.27
N ASN A 282 -26.44 8.67 6.36
CA ASN A 282 -26.02 8.07 7.63
C ASN A 282 -25.78 6.56 7.49
N ALA A 283 -26.68 5.85 6.81
CA ALA A 283 -26.52 4.44 6.55
C ALA A 283 -25.30 4.15 5.65
N LEU A 284 -25.05 4.98 4.63
CA LEU A 284 -23.91 4.83 3.73
C LEU A 284 -22.56 4.99 4.45
N VAL A 285 -22.45 5.92 5.41
CA VAL A 285 -21.23 6.07 6.22
C VAL A 285 -20.95 4.80 7.03
N VAL A 286 -21.96 4.25 7.71
CA VAL A 286 -21.84 3.00 8.47
C VAL A 286 -21.41 1.85 7.55
N PHE A 287 -22.02 1.76 6.37
CA PHE A 287 -21.70 0.76 5.36
C PHE A 287 -20.24 0.78 4.90
N GLN A 288 -19.65 1.96 4.71
CA GLN A 288 -18.30 2.10 4.19
C GLN A 288 -17.19 1.83 5.23
N LEU A 289 -17.51 1.86 6.52
CA LEU A 289 -16.51 1.74 7.59
C LEU A 289 -15.67 0.46 7.52
N PRO A 290 -16.25 -0.77 7.43
CA PRO A 290 -15.46 -1.99 7.37
C PRO A 290 -14.52 -2.02 6.17
N TYR A 291 -14.99 -1.59 5.01
CA TYR A 291 -14.16 -1.48 3.81
C TYR A 291 -13.00 -0.50 4.00
N ALA A 292 -13.29 0.69 4.55
CA ALA A 292 -12.31 1.75 4.72
C ALA A 292 -11.16 1.36 5.66
N VAL A 293 -11.42 0.50 6.65
CA VAL A 293 -10.41 0.01 7.61
C VAL A 293 -9.68 -1.22 7.07
N ILE A 294 -10.42 -2.20 6.53
CA ILE A 294 -9.87 -3.52 6.21
C ILE A 294 -9.41 -3.60 4.75
N ALA A 295 -10.34 -3.39 3.81
CA ALA A 295 -10.07 -3.61 2.41
C ALA A 295 -9.07 -2.60 1.86
N VAL A 296 -9.17 -1.32 2.22
CA VAL A 296 -8.22 -0.28 1.78
C VAL A 296 -6.79 -0.60 2.25
N SER A 297 -6.62 -1.08 3.48
CA SER A 297 -5.32 -1.47 4.03
C SER A 297 -4.69 -2.62 3.23
N VAL A 298 -5.48 -3.66 2.94
CA VAL A 298 -5.03 -4.80 2.13
C VAL A 298 -4.73 -4.38 0.70
N ILE A 299 -5.59 -3.58 0.07
CA ILE A 299 -5.38 -3.02 -1.28
C ILE A 299 -4.05 -2.25 -1.35
N THR A 300 -3.78 -1.40 -0.37
CA THR A 300 -2.59 -0.54 -0.35
C THR A 300 -1.32 -1.38 -0.25
N ALA A 301 -1.35 -2.49 0.51
CA ALA A 301 -0.23 -3.42 0.60
C ALA A 301 -0.05 -4.30 -0.65
N LEU A 302 -1.15 -4.62 -1.36
CA LEU A 302 -1.11 -5.46 -2.55
C LEU A 302 -0.69 -4.72 -3.81
N LEU A 303 -1.03 -3.44 -3.95
CA LEU A 303 -0.82 -2.70 -5.20
C LEU A 303 0.66 -2.68 -5.64
N PRO A 304 1.65 -2.37 -4.77
CA PRO A 304 3.06 -2.41 -5.17
C PRO A 304 3.52 -3.80 -5.61
N ARG A 305 3.07 -4.85 -4.90
CA ARG A 305 3.43 -6.25 -5.19
C ARG A 305 2.84 -6.70 -6.53
N MET A 306 1.58 -6.37 -6.80
CA MET A 306 0.95 -6.64 -8.09
C MET A 306 1.62 -5.87 -9.22
N SER A 307 1.93 -4.58 -9.04
CA SER A 307 2.67 -3.80 -10.04
C SER A 307 4.04 -4.40 -10.35
N ALA A 308 4.79 -4.85 -9.35
CA ALA A 308 6.07 -5.53 -9.57
C ALA A 308 5.90 -6.83 -10.39
N HIS A 309 4.88 -7.65 -10.09
CA HIS A 309 4.59 -8.85 -10.86
C HIS A 309 4.13 -8.58 -12.30
N VAL A 310 3.44 -7.46 -12.54
CA VAL A 310 3.07 -7.02 -13.88
C VAL A 310 4.31 -6.61 -14.67
N THR A 311 5.20 -5.80 -14.09
CA THR A 311 6.46 -5.40 -14.74
C THR A 311 7.34 -6.62 -15.04
N ALA A 312 7.33 -7.62 -14.18
CA ALA A 312 8.05 -8.87 -14.38
C ALA A 312 7.38 -9.85 -15.36
N GLY A 313 6.26 -9.50 -16.00
CA GLY A 313 5.58 -10.37 -16.97
C GLY A 313 4.93 -11.63 -16.37
N ARG A 314 4.56 -11.63 -15.08
CA ARG A 314 4.05 -12.82 -14.36
C ARG A 314 2.55 -12.72 -14.02
N PRO A 315 1.64 -12.88 -14.98
CA PRO A 315 0.19 -12.76 -14.75
C PRO A 315 -0.35 -13.81 -13.76
N GLY A 316 0.29 -14.99 -13.68
CA GLY A 316 -0.07 -16.04 -12.71
C GLY A 316 0.11 -15.62 -11.25
N LEU A 317 1.17 -14.85 -10.95
CA LEU A 317 1.41 -14.31 -9.60
C LEU A 317 0.46 -13.16 -9.28
N VAL A 318 0.15 -12.29 -10.25
CA VAL A 318 -0.89 -11.25 -10.10
C VAL A 318 -2.23 -11.90 -9.73
N ARG A 319 -2.60 -12.99 -10.42
CA ARG A 319 -3.81 -13.78 -10.11
C ARG A 319 -3.78 -14.35 -8.68
N MET A 320 -2.64 -14.91 -8.25
CA MET A 320 -2.49 -15.46 -6.90
C MET A 320 -2.58 -14.37 -5.82
N GLU A 321 -1.93 -13.23 -6.02
CA GLU A 321 -1.97 -12.10 -5.09
C GLU A 321 -3.37 -11.48 -5.01
N PHE A 322 -4.05 -11.30 -6.14
CA PHE A 322 -5.46 -10.89 -6.16
C PHE A 322 -6.34 -11.86 -5.39
N SER A 323 -6.24 -13.17 -5.69
CA SER A 323 -7.04 -14.21 -5.06
C SER A 323 -6.79 -14.29 -3.55
N ARG A 324 -5.52 -14.24 -3.11
CA ARG A 324 -5.14 -14.21 -1.70
C ARG A 324 -5.67 -12.96 -1.00
N GLY A 325 -5.44 -11.79 -1.61
CA GLY A 325 -5.91 -10.50 -1.11
C GLY A 325 -7.41 -10.47 -0.89
N LEU A 326 -8.16 -10.96 -1.87
CA LEU A 326 -9.61 -11.02 -1.81
C LEU A 326 -10.11 -11.95 -0.69
N ARG A 327 -9.53 -13.14 -0.55
CA ARG A 327 -9.92 -14.07 0.52
C ARG A 327 -9.59 -13.51 1.91
N LEU A 328 -8.44 -12.85 2.07
CA LEU A 328 -8.06 -12.17 3.32
C LEU A 328 -9.07 -11.07 3.68
N VAL A 329 -9.44 -10.23 2.71
CA VAL A 329 -10.47 -9.18 2.93
C VAL A 329 -11.82 -9.80 3.27
N ALA A 330 -12.24 -10.84 2.55
CA ALA A 330 -13.51 -11.53 2.81
C ALA A 330 -13.56 -12.20 4.19
N ALA A 331 -12.45 -12.78 4.67
CA ALA A 331 -12.37 -13.43 5.97
C ALA A 331 -12.71 -12.50 7.14
N LEU A 332 -12.54 -11.18 6.97
CA LEU A 332 -12.94 -10.18 7.97
C LEU A 332 -14.24 -9.45 7.60
N LEU A 333 -14.50 -9.21 6.31
CA LEU A 333 -15.71 -8.50 5.87
C LEU A 333 -16.98 -9.34 5.96
N VAL A 334 -16.93 -10.65 5.73
CA VAL A 334 -18.11 -11.54 5.80
C VAL A 334 -18.75 -11.55 7.20
N PRO A 335 -18.02 -11.80 8.31
CA PRO A 335 -18.60 -11.72 9.65
C PRO A 335 -19.06 -10.30 10.02
N LEU A 336 -18.36 -9.26 9.58
CA LEU A 336 -18.75 -7.87 9.83
C LEU A 336 -20.02 -7.47 9.07
N SER A 337 -20.18 -7.94 7.84
CA SER A 337 -21.41 -7.77 7.06
C SER A 337 -22.61 -8.43 7.75
N ALA A 338 -22.44 -9.66 8.25
CA ALA A 338 -23.48 -10.32 9.03
C ALA A 338 -23.81 -9.59 10.34
N ALA A 339 -22.79 -9.15 11.08
CA ALA A 339 -22.98 -8.35 12.29
C ALA A 339 -23.70 -7.03 11.99
N MET A 340 -23.33 -6.35 10.90
CA MET A 340 -24.03 -5.14 10.44
C MET A 340 -25.49 -5.41 10.12
N ALA A 341 -25.82 -6.53 9.47
CA ALA A 341 -27.21 -6.88 9.16
C ALA A 341 -28.02 -7.17 10.44
N ILE A 342 -27.44 -7.91 11.39
CA ILE A 342 -28.11 -8.32 12.64
C ILE A 342 -28.29 -7.13 13.59
N PHE A 343 -27.24 -6.33 13.78
CA PHE A 343 -27.24 -5.20 14.70
C PHE A 343 -27.65 -3.88 14.04
N ALA A 344 -28.12 -3.90 12.78
CA ALA A 344 -28.42 -2.70 12.01
C ALA A 344 -29.39 -1.76 12.74
N VAL A 345 -30.54 -2.29 13.15
CA VAL A 345 -31.59 -1.54 13.84
C VAL A 345 -31.18 -1.16 15.26
N PRO A 346 -30.82 -2.09 16.17
CA PRO A 346 -30.47 -1.71 17.53
C PRO A 346 -29.23 -0.81 17.61
N GLY A 347 -28.24 -1.04 16.72
CA GLY A 347 -27.08 -0.18 16.58
C GLY A 347 -27.43 1.21 16.09
N ALA A 348 -28.28 1.33 15.06
CA ALA A 348 -28.74 2.63 14.58
C ALA A 348 -29.56 3.39 15.64
N THR A 349 -30.44 2.72 16.38
CA THR A 349 -31.18 3.33 17.50
C THR A 349 -30.24 3.84 18.59
N LEU A 350 -29.22 3.06 18.96
CA LEU A 350 -28.22 3.48 19.95
C LEU A 350 -27.38 4.67 19.48
N LEU A 351 -27.01 4.70 18.19
CA LEU A 351 -26.08 5.69 17.64
C LEU A 351 -26.74 6.98 17.21
N PHE A 352 -27.95 6.89 16.63
CA PHE A 352 -28.64 8.00 16.00
C PHE A 352 -29.94 8.39 16.70
N GLY A 353 -30.48 7.59 17.63
CA GLY A 353 -31.75 7.90 18.33
C GLY A 353 -31.62 8.97 19.42
N HIS A 354 -30.94 10.08 19.13
CA HIS A 354 -30.67 11.19 20.04
C HIS A 354 -31.04 12.53 19.41
N GLY A 355 -31.29 13.54 20.26
CA GLY A 355 -31.60 14.91 19.80
C GLY A 355 -32.88 14.97 18.97
N GLU A 356 -32.81 15.59 17.80
CA GLU A 356 -33.95 15.73 16.86
C GLU A 356 -34.27 14.44 16.10
N THR A 357 -33.50 13.37 16.27
CA THR A 357 -33.76 12.09 15.61
C THR A 357 -34.51 11.15 16.55
N THR A 358 -35.74 10.78 16.16
CA THR A 358 -36.56 9.87 16.96
C THR A 358 -36.05 8.43 16.87
N THR A 359 -36.51 7.57 17.79
CA THR A 359 -36.21 6.12 17.72
C THR A 359 -36.79 5.46 16.46
N ALA A 360 -37.92 5.97 15.96
CA ALA A 360 -38.53 5.53 14.71
C ALA A 360 -37.67 5.91 13.49
N ASP A 361 -37.12 7.12 13.48
CA ASP A 361 -36.18 7.58 12.45
C ASP A 361 -34.91 6.73 12.45
N ALA A 362 -34.33 6.50 13.63
CA ALA A 362 -33.14 5.68 13.78
C ALA A 362 -33.37 4.22 13.35
N ARG A 363 -34.57 3.68 13.57
CA ARG A 363 -34.97 2.36 13.04
C ARG A 363 -34.94 2.34 11.52
N GLN A 364 -35.39 3.40 10.85
CA GLN A 364 -35.33 3.48 9.38
C GLN A 364 -33.89 3.49 8.86
N ILE A 365 -32.98 4.21 9.53
CA ILE A 365 -31.55 4.17 9.22
C ILE A 365 -31.02 2.72 9.34
N GLY A 366 -31.40 2.01 10.41
CA GLY A 366 -31.04 0.62 10.60
C GLY A 366 -31.55 -0.32 9.51
N LEU A 367 -32.77 -0.11 9.02
CA LEU A 367 -33.30 -0.89 7.89
C LEU A 367 -32.54 -0.64 6.59
N ILE A 368 -32.09 0.60 6.34
CA ILE A 368 -31.24 0.94 5.19
C ILE A 368 -29.86 0.25 5.32
N ILE A 369 -29.26 0.28 6.52
CA ILE A 369 -27.97 -0.41 6.81
C ILE A 369 -28.09 -1.91 6.54
N MET A 370 -29.22 -2.53 6.89
CA MET A 370 -29.45 -3.96 6.66
C MET A 370 -29.41 -4.33 5.18
N VAL A 371 -29.96 -3.49 4.29
CA VAL A 371 -29.88 -3.70 2.83
C VAL A 371 -28.45 -3.48 2.34
N PHE A 372 -27.77 -2.44 2.82
CA PHE A 372 -26.36 -2.20 2.51
C PHE A 372 -25.44 -3.36 2.93
N ALA A 373 -25.72 -4.01 4.06
CA ALA A 373 -24.88 -5.08 4.59
C ALA A 373 -24.68 -6.22 3.57
N GLY A 374 -25.69 -6.56 2.77
CA GLY A 374 -25.59 -7.57 1.71
C GLY A 374 -24.72 -7.15 0.50
N LEU A 375 -24.37 -5.87 0.40
CA LEU A 375 -23.65 -5.29 -0.74
C LEU A 375 -22.16 -5.05 -0.45
N THR A 376 -21.71 -5.30 0.78
CA THR A 376 -20.33 -5.06 1.23
C THR A 376 -19.32 -5.85 0.41
N LEU A 377 -19.67 -7.09 0.04
CA LEU A 377 -18.77 -7.97 -0.70
C LEU A 377 -18.65 -7.59 -2.19
N PRO A 378 -19.73 -7.38 -2.97
CA PRO A 378 -19.64 -6.81 -4.31
C PRO A 378 -18.87 -5.49 -4.36
N PHE A 379 -19.10 -4.61 -3.37
CA PHE A 379 -18.37 -3.35 -3.26
C PHE A 379 -16.86 -3.57 -3.10
N ALA A 380 -16.44 -4.40 -2.15
CA ALA A 380 -15.02 -4.70 -1.94
C ALA A 380 -14.38 -5.40 -3.15
N LEU A 381 -15.08 -6.38 -3.75
CA LEU A 381 -14.64 -7.10 -4.94
C LEU A 381 -14.30 -6.16 -6.10
N PHE A 382 -15.24 -5.29 -6.46
CA PHE A 382 -15.05 -4.35 -7.57
C PHE A 382 -13.87 -3.41 -7.31
N GLN A 383 -13.75 -2.92 -6.08
CA GLN A 383 -12.66 -2.03 -5.68
C GLN A 383 -11.29 -2.72 -5.79
N LEU A 384 -11.17 -4.00 -5.41
CA LEU A 384 -9.94 -4.77 -5.63
C LEU A 384 -9.67 -4.99 -7.12
N MET A 385 -10.68 -5.31 -7.92
CA MET A 385 -10.51 -5.54 -9.37
C MET A 385 -10.02 -4.28 -10.10
N ILE A 386 -10.54 -3.11 -9.76
CA ILE A 386 -10.05 -1.83 -10.31
C ILE A 386 -8.55 -1.65 -10.04
N ARG A 387 -8.07 -2.09 -8.87
CA ARG A 387 -6.65 -1.96 -8.50
C ARG A 387 -5.75 -2.88 -9.31
N VAL A 388 -6.27 -4.02 -9.78
CA VAL A 388 -5.56 -4.87 -10.75
C VAL A 388 -5.40 -4.14 -12.09
N PHE A 389 -6.45 -3.48 -12.59
CA PHE A 389 -6.32 -2.66 -13.81
C PHE A 389 -5.31 -1.53 -13.66
N TYR A 390 -5.29 -0.87 -12.51
CA TYR A 390 -4.28 0.17 -12.24
C TYR A 390 -2.86 -0.40 -12.14
N ALA A 391 -2.68 -1.59 -11.56
CA ALA A 391 -1.39 -2.27 -11.57
C ALA A 391 -0.93 -2.61 -13.01
N LEU A 392 -1.89 -2.91 -13.90
CA LEU A 392 -1.67 -3.12 -15.34
C LEU A 392 -1.46 -1.82 -16.14
N GLY A 393 -1.48 -0.65 -15.50
CA GLY A 393 -1.41 0.65 -16.20
C GLY A 393 -2.64 0.99 -17.04
N ASP A 394 -3.74 0.24 -16.91
CA ASP A 394 -4.95 0.40 -17.71
C ASP A 394 -6.02 1.21 -16.97
N THR A 395 -6.14 2.50 -17.31
CA THR A 395 -7.21 3.38 -16.80
C THR A 395 -8.44 3.42 -17.72
N ARG A 396 -8.32 2.94 -18.96
CA ARG A 396 -9.39 2.94 -19.96
C ARG A 396 -10.46 1.92 -19.65
N THR A 397 -10.05 0.70 -19.32
CA THR A 397 -10.99 -0.41 -19.06
C THR A 397 -11.92 -0.11 -17.88
N PRO A 398 -11.43 0.36 -16.71
CA PRO A 398 -12.32 0.80 -15.62
C PRO A 398 -13.31 1.88 -16.04
N GLY A 399 -12.88 2.87 -16.84
CA GLY A 399 -13.77 3.92 -17.36
C GLY A 399 -14.88 3.38 -18.24
N LEU A 400 -14.57 2.43 -19.13
CA LEU A 400 -15.55 1.78 -19.99
C LEU A 400 -16.51 0.85 -19.21
N VAL A 401 -16.01 0.14 -18.19
CA VAL A 401 -16.85 -0.71 -17.32
C VAL A 401 -17.81 0.12 -16.48
N ALA A 402 -17.43 1.34 -16.08
CA ALA A 402 -18.30 2.20 -15.29
C ALA A 402 -19.56 2.63 -16.07
N VAL A 403 -19.50 2.81 -17.39
CA VAL A 403 -20.64 3.25 -18.23
C VAL A 403 -21.87 2.35 -18.07
N PRO A 404 -21.83 1.05 -18.40
CA PRO A 404 -22.97 0.18 -18.21
C PRO A 404 -23.35 0.02 -16.73
N ALA A 405 -22.39 -0.02 -15.81
CA ALA A 405 -22.67 -0.08 -14.38
C ALA A 405 -23.47 1.16 -13.89
N GLY A 406 -23.11 2.35 -14.37
CA GLY A 406 -23.80 3.61 -14.06
C GLY A 406 -25.20 3.68 -14.66
N LEU A 407 -25.38 3.16 -15.89
CA LEU A 407 -26.71 3.05 -16.51
C LEU A 407 -27.62 2.10 -15.73
N VAL A 408 -27.11 0.94 -15.29
CA VAL A 408 -27.85 -0.01 -14.45
C VAL A 408 -28.23 0.63 -13.12
N GLN A 409 -27.32 1.34 -12.46
CA GLN A 409 -27.61 2.07 -11.23
C GLN A 409 -28.70 3.14 -11.43
N ALA A 410 -28.61 3.93 -12.52
CA ALA A 410 -29.61 4.95 -12.81
C ALA A 410 -30.98 4.32 -13.08
N ALA A 411 -31.04 3.24 -13.87
CA ALA A 411 -32.26 2.50 -14.16
C ALA A 411 -32.86 1.90 -12.88
N ALA A 412 -32.04 1.27 -12.03
CA ALA A 412 -32.48 0.71 -10.76
C ALA A 412 -33.03 1.79 -9.81
N SER A 413 -32.35 2.95 -9.71
CA SER A 413 -32.83 4.09 -8.92
C SER A 413 -34.20 4.60 -9.40
N ILE A 414 -34.37 4.74 -10.71
CA ILE A 414 -35.65 5.18 -11.30
C ILE A 414 -36.74 4.10 -11.12
N ALA A 415 -36.41 2.82 -11.27
CA ALA A 415 -37.35 1.73 -11.05
C ALA A 415 -37.84 1.69 -9.59
N ILE A 416 -36.93 1.85 -8.62
CA ILE A 416 -37.27 1.93 -7.20
C ILE A 416 -38.19 3.12 -6.93
N LEU A 417 -37.90 4.30 -7.50
CA LEU A 417 -38.77 5.48 -7.38
C LEU A 417 -40.21 5.22 -7.89
N ARG A 418 -40.37 4.39 -8.93
CA ARG A 418 -41.67 4.11 -9.56
C ARG A 418 -42.43 2.96 -8.92
N MET A 419 -41.73 1.97 -8.39
CA MET A 419 -42.31 0.71 -7.92
C MET A 419 -42.44 0.60 -6.41
N ALA A 420 -41.54 1.22 -5.65
CA ALA A 420 -41.58 1.14 -4.19
C ALA A 420 -42.64 2.10 -3.62
N ALA A 421 -43.24 1.72 -2.49
CA ALA A 421 -44.13 2.62 -1.75
C ALA A 421 -43.35 3.86 -1.27
N PRO A 422 -43.96 5.06 -1.20
CA PRO A 422 -43.27 6.32 -0.90
C PRO A 422 -42.33 6.27 0.33
N GLY A 423 -42.79 5.66 1.43
CA GLY A 423 -42.01 5.51 2.66
C GLY A 423 -40.88 4.46 2.60
N GLU A 424 -40.83 3.62 1.56
CA GLU A 424 -39.82 2.55 1.40
C GLU A 424 -38.78 2.85 0.31
N ILE A 425 -38.95 3.89 -0.50
CA ILE A 425 -38.04 4.20 -1.63
C ILE A 425 -36.59 4.23 -1.16
N VAL A 426 -36.30 4.98 -0.10
CA VAL A 426 -34.93 5.14 0.43
C VAL A 426 -34.38 3.86 1.06
N ARG A 427 -35.23 2.99 1.59
CA ARG A 427 -34.84 1.67 2.11
C ARG A 427 -34.24 0.79 1.02
N TRP A 428 -34.78 0.87 -0.20
CA TRP A 428 -34.36 0.02 -1.33
C TRP A 428 -33.27 0.64 -2.20
N LEU A 429 -33.07 1.97 -2.14
CA LEU A 429 -31.99 2.67 -2.87
C LEU A 429 -30.58 2.05 -2.74
N PRO A 430 -30.18 1.45 -1.61
CA PRO A 430 -28.92 0.71 -1.54
C PRO A 430 -28.77 -0.34 -2.64
N LEU A 431 -29.85 -1.00 -3.10
CA LEU A 431 -29.79 -1.98 -4.19
C LEU A 431 -29.37 -1.34 -5.51
N ALA A 432 -29.83 -0.11 -5.80
CA ALA A 432 -29.37 0.62 -6.98
C ALA A 432 -27.88 0.95 -6.89
N TYR A 433 -27.42 1.43 -5.72
CA TYR A 433 -25.99 1.62 -5.48
C TYR A 433 -25.19 0.32 -5.64
N GLY A 434 -25.67 -0.77 -5.05
CA GLY A 434 -25.09 -2.11 -5.16
C GLY A 434 -25.04 -2.66 -6.57
N SER A 435 -26.03 -2.35 -7.41
CA SER A 435 -26.09 -2.79 -8.80
C SER A 435 -24.94 -2.24 -9.66
N PHE A 436 -24.44 -1.03 -9.34
CA PHE A 436 -23.22 -0.49 -9.96
C PHE A 436 -22.03 -1.42 -9.71
N TYR A 437 -21.80 -1.76 -8.44
CA TYR A 437 -20.67 -2.61 -8.03
C TYR A 437 -20.83 -4.06 -8.45
N LEU A 438 -22.06 -4.59 -8.48
CA LEU A 438 -22.33 -5.94 -8.96
C LEU A 438 -22.07 -6.04 -10.46
N THR A 439 -22.65 -5.14 -11.26
CA THR A 439 -22.42 -5.07 -12.71
C THR A 439 -20.94 -4.86 -13.01
N GLY A 440 -20.31 -3.93 -12.29
CA GLY A 440 -18.88 -3.67 -12.38
C GLY A 440 -18.04 -4.90 -12.07
N THR A 441 -18.35 -5.65 -11.00
CA THR A 441 -17.62 -6.88 -10.62
C THR A 441 -17.75 -7.95 -11.69
N ILE A 442 -18.94 -8.14 -12.26
CA ILE A 442 -19.18 -9.12 -13.32
C ILE A 442 -18.36 -8.73 -14.57
N LEU A 443 -18.51 -7.50 -15.05
CA LEU A 443 -17.82 -7.05 -16.26
C LEU A 443 -16.30 -7.01 -16.09
N ALA A 444 -15.81 -6.42 -14.99
CA ALA A 444 -14.39 -6.38 -14.65
C ALA A 444 -13.82 -7.81 -14.51
N GLY A 445 -14.54 -8.70 -13.84
CA GLY A 445 -14.12 -10.09 -13.64
C GLY A 445 -14.03 -10.87 -14.95
N LEU A 446 -14.98 -10.68 -15.88
CA LEU A 446 -14.92 -11.30 -17.21
C LEU A 446 -13.72 -10.80 -18.03
N LEU A 447 -13.44 -9.50 -17.97
CA LEU A 447 -12.32 -8.89 -18.68
C LEU A 447 -10.97 -9.30 -18.08
N LEU A 448 -10.84 -9.30 -16.75
CA LEU A 448 -9.64 -9.75 -16.05
C LEU A 448 -9.39 -11.24 -16.25
N ARG A 449 -10.45 -12.08 -16.27
CA ARG A 449 -10.31 -13.51 -16.58
C ARG A 449 -9.66 -13.73 -17.95
N ARG A 450 -10.04 -12.93 -18.95
CA ARG A 450 -9.43 -13.01 -20.29
C ARG A 450 -7.99 -12.52 -20.29
N ARG A 451 -7.68 -11.43 -19.58
CA ARG A 451 -6.32 -10.84 -19.56
C ARG A 451 -5.30 -11.63 -18.75
N LEU A 452 -5.73 -12.25 -17.65
CA LEU A 452 -4.84 -12.97 -16.73
C LEU A 452 -4.84 -14.50 -16.96
N GLY A 453 -5.55 -14.99 -17.97
CA GLY A 453 -5.68 -16.44 -18.20
C GLY A 453 -6.45 -17.18 -17.09
N GLY A 454 -7.33 -16.49 -16.36
CA GLY A 454 -8.08 -17.04 -15.22
C GLY A 454 -8.05 -16.15 -13.98
N MET A 455 -8.92 -16.44 -13.00
CA MET A 455 -9.01 -15.69 -11.74
C MET A 455 -9.09 -16.55 -10.47
N ASP A 456 -8.64 -17.82 -10.50
CA ASP A 456 -8.68 -18.71 -9.32
C ASP A 456 -10.11 -18.86 -8.72
N GLY A 457 -11.12 -18.81 -9.59
CA GLY A 457 -12.52 -18.64 -9.21
C GLY A 457 -13.06 -19.74 -8.30
N ALA A 458 -12.71 -21.01 -8.55
CA ALA A 458 -13.15 -22.13 -7.72
C ALA A 458 -12.67 -21.99 -6.26
N ARG A 459 -11.43 -21.54 -6.05
CA ARG A 459 -10.86 -21.33 -4.71
C ARG A 459 -11.51 -20.14 -4.01
N ILE A 460 -11.76 -19.04 -4.73
CA ILE A 460 -12.47 -17.87 -4.20
C ILE A 460 -13.90 -18.24 -3.79
N VAL A 461 -14.66 -18.92 -4.66
CA VAL A 461 -16.04 -19.32 -4.40
C VAL A 461 -16.10 -20.27 -3.21
N ARG A 462 -15.23 -21.29 -3.17
CA ARG A 462 -15.15 -22.22 -2.03
C ARG A 462 -14.86 -21.47 -0.73
N ALA A 463 -13.89 -20.56 -0.72
CA ALA A 463 -13.56 -19.78 0.47
C ALA A 463 -14.75 -18.93 0.93
N PHE A 464 -15.47 -18.30 -0.01
CA PHE A 464 -16.65 -17.50 0.33
C PHE A 464 -17.75 -18.36 0.93
N VAL A 465 -18.08 -19.50 0.32
CA VAL A 465 -19.09 -20.43 0.85
C VAL A 465 -18.70 -20.85 2.27
N LEU A 466 -17.46 -21.28 2.49
CA LEU A 466 -16.99 -21.70 3.82
C LEU A 466 -17.04 -20.55 4.84
N MET A 467 -16.67 -19.32 4.46
CA MET A 467 -16.74 -18.15 5.35
C MET A 467 -18.18 -17.81 5.74
N HIS A 468 -19.14 -17.91 4.81
CA HIS A 468 -20.56 -17.67 5.12
C HIS A 468 -21.14 -18.78 6.00
N LEU A 469 -20.75 -20.04 5.78
CA LEU A 469 -21.12 -21.16 6.65
C LEU A 469 -20.53 -20.99 8.06
N ALA A 470 -19.26 -20.56 8.16
CA ALA A 470 -18.59 -20.31 9.44
C ALA A 470 -19.26 -19.20 10.27
N VAL A 471 -19.96 -18.26 9.61
CA VAL A 471 -20.67 -17.18 10.28
C VAL A 471 -21.97 -17.65 10.94
N LEU A 472 -22.62 -18.72 10.45
CA LEU A 472 -23.96 -19.12 10.90
C LEU A 472 -24.10 -19.29 12.42
N PRO A 473 -23.19 -19.99 13.14
CA PRO A 473 -23.33 -20.15 14.59
C PRO A 473 -23.19 -18.82 15.34
N GLY A 474 -22.22 -17.99 14.92
CA GLY A 474 -22.01 -16.66 15.48
C GLY A 474 -23.17 -15.71 15.21
N ALA A 475 -23.76 -15.79 14.02
CA ALA A 475 -24.95 -15.04 13.63
C ALA A 475 -26.18 -15.45 14.45
N ALA A 476 -26.40 -16.75 14.65
CA ALA A 476 -27.50 -17.25 15.48
C ALA A 476 -27.37 -16.73 16.93
N PHE A 477 -26.18 -16.80 17.51
CA PHE A 477 -25.90 -16.25 18.84
C PHE A 477 -26.12 -14.72 18.89
N ALA A 478 -25.61 -13.99 17.91
CA ALA A 478 -25.78 -12.55 17.81
C ALA A 478 -27.26 -12.14 17.70
N VAL A 479 -28.09 -12.89 16.96
CA VAL A 479 -29.54 -12.65 16.86
C VAL A 479 -30.24 -12.85 18.20
N VAL A 480 -29.88 -13.88 18.97
CA VAL A 480 -30.43 -14.10 20.32
C VAL A 480 -30.08 -12.92 21.22
N MET A 481 -28.82 -12.50 21.24
CA MET A 481 -28.37 -11.36 22.05
C MET A 481 -28.99 -10.02 21.61
N ALA A 482 -29.23 -9.83 20.31
CA ALA A 482 -29.91 -8.65 19.79
C ALA A 482 -31.37 -8.55 20.28
N ARG A 483 -32.04 -9.69 20.55
CA ARG A 483 -33.40 -9.71 21.13
C ARG A 483 -33.43 -9.39 22.62
N VAL A 484 -32.36 -9.71 23.35
CA VAL A 484 -32.23 -9.34 24.77
C VAL A 484 -32.20 -7.81 24.92
N GLY A 485 -31.55 -7.12 23.98
CA GLY A 485 -31.50 -5.66 23.95
C GLY A 485 -30.55 -5.04 24.97
N GLY A 486 -30.24 -3.75 24.78
CA GLY A 486 -29.30 -3.02 25.62
C GLY A 486 -27.83 -3.17 25.19
N LEU A 487 -27.01 -2.18 25.57
CA LEU A 487 -25.60 -2.08 25.17
C LEU A 487 -24.76 -3.32 25.57
N PRO A 488 -24.88 -3.88 26.79
CA PRO A 488 -24.10 -5.06 27.18
C PRO A 488 -24.46 -6.29 26.34
N ALA A 489 -25.75 -6.50 26.03
CA ALA A 489 -26.18 -7.62 25.22
C ALA A 489 -25.65 -7.52 23.77
N LEU A 490 -25.69 -6.32 23.18
CA LEU A 490 -25.11 -6.09 21.85
C LEU A 490 -23.60 -6.32 21.84
N ALA A 491 -22.88 -5.87 22.87
CA ALA A 491 -21.44 -6.09 22.99
C ALA A 491 -21.10 -7.59 23.13
N VAL A 492 -21.82 -8.31 23.99
CA VAL A 492 -21.67 -9.77 24.15
C VAL A 492 -22.03 -10.50 22.87
N GLY A 493 -23.10 -10.12 22.18
CA GLY A 493 -23.50 -10.69 20.90
C GLY A 493 -22.46 -10.50 19.81
N ALA A 494 -21.86 -9.31 19.70
CA ALA A 494 -20.81 -9.01 18.73
C ALA A 494 -19.51 -9.78 19.04
N LEU A 495 -19.04 -9.74 20.29
CA LEU A 495 -17.81 -10.43 20.71
C LEU A 495 -17.95 -11.95 20.66
N GLY A 496 -19.03 -12.49 21.22
CA GLY A 496 -19.33 -13.92 21.21
C GLY A 496 -19.58 -14.43 19.80
N GLY A 497 -20.31 -13.68 18.97
CA GLY A 497 -20.50 -14.00 17.56
C GLY A 497 -19.18 -14.04 16.78
N GLY A 498 -18.28 -13.09 17.03
CA GLY A 498 -16.93 -13.07 16.45
C GLY A 498 -16.06 -14.26 16.90
N LEU A 499 -16.08 -14.61 18.19
CA LEU A 499 -15.35 -15.77 18.72
C LEU A 499 -15.89 -17.09 18.15
N LEU A 500 -17.22 -17.22 18.04
CA LEU A 500 -17.85 -18.38 17.40
C LEU A 500 -17.47 -18.47 15.92
N TYR A 501 -17.45 -17.35 15.19
CA TYR A 501 -16.96 -17.33 13.81
C TYR A 501 -15.52 -17.83 13.73
N VAL A 502 -14.61 -17.33 14.57
CA VAL A 502 -13.21 -17.75 14.60
C VAL A 502 -13.07 -19.25 14.91
N GLY A 503 -13.83 -19.75 15.89
CA GLY A 503 -13.85 -21.18 16.23
C GLY A 503 -14.35 -22.05 15.08
N THR A 504 -15.48 -21.68 14.48
CA THR A 504 -16.09 -22.42 13.36
C THR A 504 -15.21 -22.36 12.11
N ALA A 505 -14.61 -21.21 11.82
CA ALA A 505 -13.69 -21.04 10.71
C ALA A 505 -12.43 -21.90 10.86
N ARG A 506 -11.93 -22.07 12.10
CA ARG A 506 -10.81 -22.98 12.40
C ARG A 506 -11.20 -24.44 12.18
N LEU A 507 -12.41 -24.83 12.60
CA LEU A 507 -12.94 -26.18 12.38
C LEU A 507 -13.12 -26.49 10.88
N LEU A 508 -13.55 -25.51 10.10
CA LEU A 508 -13.72 -25.62 8.64
C LEU A 508 -12.40 -25.48 7.85
N GLY A 509 -11.26 -25.31 8.52
CA GLY A 509 -9.95 -25.21 7.88
C GLY A 509 -9.75 -23.95 7.02
N ILE A 510 -10.38 -22.82 7.39
CA ILE A 510 -10.24 -21.56 6.66
C ILE A 510 -8.86 -20.96 6.92
N SER A 511 -7.95 -21.09 5.96
CA SER A 511 -6.55 -20.67 6.04
C SER A 511 -6.36 -19.19 6.36
N GLU A 512 -7.27 -18.33 5.89
CA GLU A 512 -7.21 -16.89 6.05
C GLU A 512 -7.43 -16.46 7.50
N VAL A 513 -8.31 -17.15 8.23
CA VAL A 513 -8.50 -16.91 9.66
C VAL A 513 -7.28 -17.40 10.45
N GLY A 514 -6.68 -18.53 10.03
CA GLY A 514 -5.39 -18.99 10.55
C GLY A 514 -4.30 -17.94 10.44
N TYR A 515 -4.13 -17.34 9.25
CA TYR A 515 -3.16 -16.27 9.01
C TYR A 515 -3.31 -15.09 9.98
N TYR A 516 -4.53 -14.61 10.21
CA TYR A 516 -4.77 -13.51 11.17
C TYR A 516 -4.50 -13.93 12.62
N LEU A 517 -4.86 -15.16 13.00
CA LEU A 517 -4.58 -15.68 14.34
C LEU A 517 -3.08 -15.82 14.58
N ASP A 518 -2.31 -16.27 13.59
CA ASP A 518 -0.88 -16.43 13.70
C ASP A 518 -0.18 -15.06 13.79
N LEU A 519 -0.66 -14.05 13.07
CA LEU A 519 -0.19 -12.67 13.22
C LEU A 519 -0.45 -12.12 14.63
N VAL A 520 -1.65 -12.36 15.19
CA VAL A 520 -1.99 -11.93 16.55
C VAL A 520 -1.15 -12.69 17.59
N ARG A 521 -0.96 -14.01 17.42
CA ARG A 521 -0.10 -14.82 18.29
C ARG A 521 1.35 -14.37 18.25
N ALA A 522 1.88 -14.05 17.07
CA ALA A 522 3.24 -13.52 16.92
C ALA A 522 3.39 -12.21 17.70
N ARG A 523 2.42 -11.29 17.60
CA ARG A 523 2.42 -10.03 18.38
C ARG A 523 2.29 -10.24 19.89
N LEU A 524 1.40 -11.15 20.32
CA LEU A 524 1.21 -11.46 21.74
C LEU A 524 2.42 -12.20 22.34
N ARG A 525 3.10 -13.06 21.58
CA ARG A 525 4.35 -13.71 21.99
C ARG A 525 5.48 -12.69 22.10
N ARG A 526 5.60 -11.76 21.14
CA ARG A 526 6.53 -10.60 21.22
C ARG A 526 6.27 -9.72 22.45
N GLY A 527 5.01 -9.56 22.87
CA GLY A 527 4.66 -8.79 24.08
C GLY A 527 4.87 -9.54 25.42
N LYS A 528 5.04 -10.87 25.39
CA LYS A 528 5.26 -11.71 26.59
C LYS A 528 6.72 -12.09 26.81
N ASN A 529 7.50 -12.26 25.74
CA ASN A 529 8.96 -12.42 25.83
C ASN A 529 9.56 -11.02 25.99
N GLY A 530 9.64 -10.55 27.23
CA GLY A 530 10.08 -9.22 27.64
C GLY A 530 11.54 -8.85 27.34
N ASP A 531 12.15 -9.41 26.30
CA ASP A 531 13.30 -8.83 25.64
C ASP A 531 12.96 -8.67 24.15
N MET A 532 12.88 -7.42 23.70
CA MET A 532 12.60 -7.10 22.30
C MET A 532 13.74 -7.65 21.44
N THR A 533 13.57 -8.83 20.84
CA THR A 533 14.51 -9.36 19.85
C THR A 533 14.78 -8.27 18.80
N GLU A 534 15.98 -7.71 18.81
CA GLU A 534 16.32 -6.60 17.95
C GLU A 534 16.52 -7.09 16.53
N ILE A 535 15.62 -6.66 15.65
CA ILE A 535 15.68 -6.95 14.22
C ILE A 535 16.39 -5.76 13.56
N LEU A 536 17.61 -6.00 13.11
CA LEU A 536 18.40 -5.04 12.36
C LEU A 536 18.15 -5.24 10.86
N GLN A 537 18.33 -4.18 10.09
CA GLN A 537 18.32 -4.23 8.64
C GLN A 537 19.58 -3.53 8.16
N TYR A 538 20.29 -4.15 7.22
CA TYR A 538 21.48 -3.58 6.59
C TYR A 538 21.35 -3.76 5.08
N THR A 539 22.11 -2.99 4.33
CA THR A 539 22.44 -3.31 2.94
C THR A 539 23.95 -3.57 2.88
N ALA A 540 24.34 -4.70 2.30
CA ALA A 540 25.71 -5.15 2.22
C ALA A 540 26.36 -4.78 0.87
N PHE A 541 27.68 -4.79 0.85
CA PHE A 541 28.56 -4.36 -0.24
C PHE A 541 28.40 -2.90 -0.65
N THR A 542 28.01 -2.04 0.29
CA THR A 542 27.88 -0.60 0.04
C THR A 542 27.98 0.20 1.34
N ILE A 543 28.30 1.48 1.17
CA ILE A 543 28.20 2.51 2.22
C ILE A 543 26.97 3.40 2.03
N ASP A 544 26.25 3.24 0.92
CA ASP A 544 25.03 3.98 0.61
C ASP A 544 23.78 3.15 0.97
N PRO A 545 22.90 3.64 1.88
CA PRO A 545 21.64 2.97 2.21
C PRO A 545 20.71 2.68 1.03
N GLU A 546 20.84 3.40 -0.10
CA GLU A 546 20.05 3.14 -1.31
C GLU A 546 20.70 2.10 -2.25
N GLY A 547 21.99 1.81 -2.08
CA GLY A 547 22.75 0.83 -2.87
C GLY A 547 22.80 -0.58 -2.27
N GLY A 548 23.61 -1.46 -2.84
CA GLY A 548 23.93 -2.78 -2.28
C GLY A 548 22.76 -3.78 -2.21
N ASN A 549 23.00 -4.90 -1.49
CA ASN A 549 22.03 -5.98 -1.30
C ASN A 549 21.43 -5.97 0.14
N PRO A 550 20.12 -5.69 0.31
CA PRO A 550 19.45 -5.66 1.61
C PRO A 550 19.40 -7.02 2.31
N ALA A 551 19.69 -7.04 3.61
CA ALA A 551 19.52 -8.19 4.49
C ALA A 551 18.95 -7.79 5.86
N GLY A 552 18.19 -8.72 6.44
CA GLY A 552 17.85 -8.67 7.86
C GLY A 552 18.94 -9.33 8.72
N VAL A 553 19.17 -8.82 9.93
CA VAL A 553 20.10 -9.42 10.91
C VAL A 553 19.45 -9.44 12.29
N VAL A 554 19.39 -10.62 12.91
CA VAL A 554 18.90 -10.83 14.28
C VAL A 554 20.05 -11.41 15.10
N LEU A 555 20.66 -10.57 15.93
CA LEU A 555 21.88 -10.92 16.67
C LEU A 555 21.64 -11.82 17.89
N ASP A 556 20.41 -11.87 18.40
CA ASP A 556 20.00 -12.86 19.40
C ASP A 556 18.64 -13.46 19.03
N ALA A 557 18.68 -14.67 18.50
CA ALA A 557 17.53 -15.47 18.12
C ALA A 557 17.30 -16.67 19.05
N SER A 558 17.92 -16.69 20.24
CA SER A 558 17.83 -17.81 21.19
C SER A 558 16.39 -18.13 21.62
N GLY A 559 15.52 -17.11 21.70
CA GLY A 559 14.10 -17.26 22.01
C GLY A 559 13.17 -17.56 20.81
N LEU A 560 13.71 -17.71 19.60
CA LEU A 560 12.93 -17.87 18.38
C LEU A 560 12.88 -19.32 17.89
N SER A 561 11.68 -19.80 17.53
CA SER A 561 11.55 -21.05 16.78
C SER A 561 11.85 -20.83 15.29
N ALA A 562 12.09 -21.91 14.53
CA ALA A 562 12.28 -21.82 13.08
C ALA A 562 11.07 -21.17 12.35
N ALA A 563 9.85 -21.38 12.87
CA ALA A 563 8.65 -20.72 12.33
C ALA A 563 8.63 -19.21 12.65
N ASP A 564 9.14 -18.81 13.82
CA ASP A 564 9.25 -17.40 14.19
C ASP A 564 10.31 -16.70 13.30
N MET A 565 11.46 -17.36 13.06
CA MET A 565 12.51 -16.88 12.15
C MET A 565 11.98 -16.71 10.71
N LEU A 566 11.27 -17.71 10.18
CA LEU A 566 10.65 -17.65 8.86
C LEU A 566 9.61 -16.52 8.76
N SER A 567 8.78 -16.34 9.80
CA SER A 567 7.80 -15.25 9.84
C SER A 567 8.47 -13.87 9.87
N ILE A 568 9.61 -13.73 10.54
CA ILE A 568 10.38 -12.48 10.58
C ILE A 568 10.98 -12.19 9.19
N ALA A 569 11.61 -13.18 8.56
CA ALA A 569 12.13 -13.03 7.20
C ALA A 569 11.03 -12.64 6.20
N ALA A 570 9.84 -13.25 6.31
CA ALA A 570 8.69 -12.92 5.48
C ALA A 570 8.09 -11.52 5.75
N GLU A 571 8.18 -11.03 6.99
CA GLU A 571 7.75 -9.67 7.37
C GLU A 571 8.73 -8.60 6.83
N LEU A 572 10.04 -8.89 6.85
CA LEU A 572 11.08 -8.01 6.33
C LEU A 572 11.06 -7.92 4.80
N GLY A 573 10.86 -9.04 4.11
CA GLY A 573 10.74 -9.08 2.65
C GLY A 573 12.04 -8.85 1.88
N HIS A 574 13.20 -8.87 2.56
CA HIS A 574 14.53 -8.93 1.94
C HIS A 574 14.82 -10.31 1.34
N SER A 575 15.90 -10.45 0.55
CA SER A 575 16.32 -11.73 -0.03
C SER A 575 16.58 -12.76 1.07
N GLU A 576 17.40 -12.40 2.07
CA GLU A 576 17.65 -13.23 3.24
C GLU A 576 17.71 -12.43 4.55
N THR A 577 17.44 -13.14 5.65
CA THR A 577 17.63 -12.66 7.02
C THR A 577 18.49 -13.66 7.79
N ALA A 578 19.56 -13.17 8.44
CA ALA A 578 20.44 -13.95 9.29
C ALA A 578 19.96 -13.94 10.75
N PHE A 579 19.98 -15.10 11.40
CA PHE A 579 19.59 -15.31 12.79
C PHE A 579 20.72 -15.98 13.55
N LEU A 580 21.15 -15.35 14.65
CA LEU A 580 22.26 -15.82 15.46
C LEU A 580 21.76 -16.47 16.75
N THR A 581 22.33 -17.61 17.09
CA THR A 581 22.18 -18.25 18.40
C THR A 581 23.57 -18.57 18.98
N ALA A 582 23.59 -19.07 20.21
CA ALA A 582 24.83 -19.53 20.83
C ALA A 582 25.59 -20.50 19.91
N PRO A 583 26.93 -20.42 19.86
CA PRO A 583 27.75 -21.36 19.10
C PRO A 583 27.65 -22.78 19.69
N PRO A 584 27.98 -23.82 18.92
CA PRO A 584 28.24 -25.16 19.47
C PRO A 584 29.37 -25.10 20.52
N GLU A 585 29.32 -25.99 21.52
CA GLU A 585 30.39 -26.08 22.53
C GLU A 585 31.77 -26.26 21.88
N GLY A 586 32.74 -25.46 22.31
CA GLY A 586 34.13 -25.53 21.85
C GLY A 586 34.43 -24.84 20.52
N LEU A 587 33.46 -24.20 19.86
CA LEU A 587 33.71 -23.47 18.61
C LEU A 587 34.14 -22.01 18.87
N GLY A 588 35.38 -21.68 18.47
CA GLY A 588 35.90 -20.31 18.42
C GLY A 588 36.03 -19.62 19.78
N GLU A 589 36.39 -18.32 19.77
CA GLU A 589 36.52 -17.54 21.00
C GLU A 589 35.14 -17.14 21.56
N PRO A 590 34.94 -17.21 22.90
CA PRO A 590 33.70 -16.75 23.54
C PRO A 590 33.35 -15.31 23.16
N GLY A 591 32.13 -15.09 22.67
CA GLY A 591 31.66 -13.78 22.21
C GLY A 591 32.08 -13.39 20.78
N ARG A 592 32.89 -14.22 20.11
CA ARG A 592 33.28 -14.07 18.69
C ARG A 592 32.83 -15.24 17.81
N ALA A 593 32.20 -16.25 18.40
CA ALA A 593 31.63 -17.39 17.71
C ALA A 593 30.11 -17.46 17.88
N PHE A 594 29.38 -17.78 16.80
CA PHE A 594 27.92 -17.89 16.81
C PHE A 594 27.44 -19.01 15.89
N THR A 595 26.27 -19.57 16.18
CA THR A 595 25.53 -20.35 15.17
C THR A 595 24.73 -19.37 14.32
N ILE A 596 24.83 -19.45 12.99
CA ILE A 596 24.09 -18.60 12.05
C ILE A 596 23.15 -19.43 11.17
N ARG A 597 21.92 -18.94 11.01
CA ARG A 597 20.91 -19.53 10.13
C ARG A 597 20.35 -18.45 9.22
N TYR A 598 20.05 -18.81 7.97
CA TYR A 598 19.58 -17.88 6.96
C TYR A 598 18.19 -18.26 6.50
N PHE A 599 17.27 -17.29 6.46
CA PHE A 599 15.92 -17.51 5.96
C PHE A 599 15.59 -16.50 4.87
N SER A 600 15.10 -17.00 3.74
CA SER A 600 14.35 -16.20 2.78
C SER A 600 12.88 -16.09 3.22
N PRO A 601 12.04 -15.26 2.57
CA PRO A 601 10.62 -15.14 2.90
C PRO A 601 9.80 -16.44 2.81
N LYS A 602 10.35 -17.50 2.21
CA LYS A 602 9.64 -18.76 1.95
C LYS A 602 10.27 -19.98 2.61
N MET A 603 11.58 -19.98 2.85
CA MET A 603 12.30 -21.15 3.35
C MET A 603 13.63 -20.77 4.00
N GLU A 604 14.19 -21.72 4.77
CA GLU A 604 15.57 -21.62 5.24
C GLU A 604 16.53 -21.95 4.10
N VAL A 605 17.64 -21.20 3.99
CA VAL A 605 18.72 -21.44 3.04
C VAL A 605 20.01 -21.80 3.77
N THR A 606 20.87 -22.57 3.12
CA THR A 606 22.06 -23.16 3.75
C THR A 606 23.21 -22.15 3.91
N PHE A 607 23.27 -21.12 3.07
CA PHE A 607 24.29 -20.08 3.08
C PHE A 607 23.79 -18.80 2.36
N CYS A 608 24.24 -17.62 2.80
CA CYS A 608 24.00 -16.36 2.10
C CYS A 608 25.10 -15.33 2.41
N GLY A 609 25.91 -14.98 1.42
CA GLY A 609 27.09 -14.12 1.61
C GLY A 609 26.76 -12.68 2.04
N HIS A 610 25.77 -12.02 1.45
CA HIS A 610 25.45 -10.63 1.79
C HIS A 610 24.87 -10.50 3.21
N ALA A 611 24.05 -11.47 3.64
CA ALA A 611 23.57 -11.55 5.02
C ALA A 611 24.69 -11.88 6.02
N THR A 612 25.71 -12.65 5.61
CA THR A 612 26.93 -12.87 6.41
C THR A 612 27.74 -11.58 6.58
N VAL A 613 27.97 -10.83 5.50
CA VAL A 613 28.69 -9.53 5.54
C VAL A 613 27.95 -8.53 6.42
N ALA A 614 26.63 -8.41 6.25
CA ALA A 614 25.78 -7.57 7.09
C ALA A 614 25.86 -7.97 8.57
N THR A 615 25.80 -9.26 8.88
CA THR A 615 25.98 -9.80 10.24
C THR A 615 27.34 -9.44 10.81
N GLY A 616 28.42 -9.61 10.05
CA GLY A 616 29.79 -9.32 10.48
C GLY A 616 29.96 -7.86 10.89
N VAL A 617 29.50 -6.94 10.03
CA VAL A 617 29.50 -5.50 10.34
C VAL A 617 28.63 -5.18 11.56
N ALA A 618 27.41 -5.73 11.63
CA ALA A 618 26.50 -5.51 12.75
C ALA A 618 27.07 -5.99 14.11
N LEU A 619 27.80 -7.10 14.12
CA LEU A 619 28.52 -7.57 15.30
C LEU A 619 29.70 -6.66 15.62
N ALA A 620 30.53 -6.31 14.63
CA ALA A 620 31.69 -5.44 14.85
C ALA A 620 31.31 -4.04 15.37
N GLU A 621 30.13 -3.52 15.00
CA GLU A 621 29.57 -2.29 15.59
C GLU A 621 29.30 -2.41 17.10
N ARG A 622 29.06 -3.62 17.62
CA ARG A 622 28.76 -3.87 19.04
C ARG A 622 29.97 -4.30 19.86
N ILE A 623 30.76 -5.23 19.32
CA ILE A 623 31.86 -5.89 20.04
C ILE A 623 33.24 -5.50 19.51
N GLY A 624 33.30 -4.59 18.54
CA GLY A 624 34.53 -4.12 17.89
C GLY A 624 34.95 -4.97 16.69
N PRO A 625 35.81 -4.43 15.79
CA PRO A 625 36.39 -5.19 14.68
C PRO A 625 37.21 -6.39 15.18
N GLY A 626 37.50 -7.32 14.26
CA GLY A 626 38.25 -8.55 14.53
C GLY A 626 37.58 -9.81 13.98
N PRO A 627 38.22 -10.98 14.16
CA PRO A 627 37.77 -12.23 13.59
C PRO A 627 36.46 -12.73 14.23
N LEU A 628 35.60 -13.30 13.40
CA LEU A 628 34.32 -13.91 13.75
C LEU A 628 34.23 -15.31 13.14
N THR A 629 33.62 -16.23 13.87
CA THR A 629 33.40 -17.61 13.43
C THR A 629 31.91 -17.94 13.48
N PHE A 630 31.34 -18.37 12.35
CA PHE A 630 29.94 -18.77 12.28
C PHE A 630 29.79 -20.27 11.98
N ALA A 631 29.09 -21.00 12.84
CA ALA A 631 28.59 -22.33 12.50
C ALA A 631 27.33 -22.20 11.65
N SER A 632 27.35 -22.68 10.41
CA SER A 632 26.19 -22.73 9.52
C SER A 632 25.87 -24.16 9.08
N ARG A 633 24.74 -24.36 8.40
CA ARG A 633 24.41 -25.65 7.77
C ARG A 633 25.38 -26.06 6.66
N SER A 634 26.10 -25.10 6.07
CA SER A 634 27.12 -25.36 5.06
C SER A 634 28.51 -25.59 5.65
N GLY A 635 28.62 -25.64 6.99
CA GLY A 635 29.89 -25.72 7.71
C GLY A 635 30.28 -24.41 8.38
N THR A 636 31.52 -24.35 8.86
CA THR A 636 32.07 -23.19 9.56
C THR A 636 32.49 -22.10 8.58
N ILE A 637 32.02 -20.88 8.81
CA ILE A 637 32.33 -19.70 8.01
C ILE A 637 33.21 -18.77 8.85
N ALA A 638 34.39 -18.44 8.35
CA ALA A 638 35.27 -17.43 8.96
C ALA A 638 35.00 -16.07 8.31
N VAL A 639 34.81 -15.05 9.13
CA VAL A 639 34.64 -13.66 8.71
C VAL A 639 35.61 -12.79 9.47
N ASP A 640 36.45 -12.06 8.76
CA ASP A 640 37.28 -11.03 9.38
C ASP A 640 36.61 -9.66 9.19
N VAL A 641 36.63 -8.80 10.20
CA VAL A 641 36.02 -7.48 10.11
C VAL A 641 37.05 -6.43 10.49
N ASP A 642 37.49 -5.67 9.50
CA ASP A 642 38.48 -4.62 9.67
C ASP A 642 37.82 -3.24 9.60
N LYS A 643 38.46 -2.26 10.24
CA LYS A 643 38.09 -0.86 10.12
C LYS A 643 39.07 -0.18 9.18
N GLY A 644 38.58 0.30 8.03
CA GLY A 644 39.38 1.06 7.09
C GLY A 644 39.83 2.41 7.64
N ASP A 645 40.79 3.04 6.97
CA ASP A 645 41.29 4.39 7.32
C ASP A 645 40.19 5.47 7.27
N ASP A 646 39.16 5.22 6.45
CA ASP A 646 37.93 6.01 6.33
C ASP A 646 36.98 5.84 7.52
N GLY A 647 37.30 4.92 8.44
CA GLY A 647 36.49 4.54 9.58
C GLY A 647 35.33 3.59 9.27
N VAL A 648 35.21 3.11 8.02
CA VAL A 648 34.18 2.17 7.58
C VAL A 648 34.57 0.74 7.96
N LEU A 649 33.59 -0.04 8.40
CA LEU A 649 33.77 -1.47 8.69
C LEU A 649 33.60 -2.29 7.41
N TYR A 650 34.58 -3.13 7.11
CA TYR A 650 34.56 -4.05 5.98
C TYR A 650 34.60 -5.48 6.52
N ALA A 651 33.57 -6.27 6.20
CA ALA A 651 33.56 -7.68 6.53
C ALA A 651 34.07 -8.50 5.33
N THR A 652 35.02 -9.38 5.59
CA THR A 652 35.72 -10.22 4.63
C THR A 652 35.33 -11.67 4.83
N LEU A 653 34.66 -12.23 3.83
CA LEU A 653 34.29 -13.64 3.75
C LEU A 653 35.38 -14.41 3.00
N THR A 654 35.78 -15.57 3.52
CA THR A 654 36.68 -16.51 2.80
C THR A 654 35.86 -17.65 2.20
N SER A 655 36.09 -17.96 0.92
CA SER A 655 35.40 -19.06 0.23
C SER A 655 35.77 -20.43 0.79
N VAL A 656 34.92 -21.42 0.53
CA VAL A 656 35.37 -22.82 0.46
C VAL A 656 36.38 -22.98 -0.68
N GLU A 657 37.07 -24.12 -0.73
CA GLU A 657 37.99 -24.40 -1.85
C GLU A 657 37.21 -24.37 -3.19
N PRO A 658 37.56 -23.44 -4.09
CA PRO A 658 36.82 -23.26 -5.34
C PRO A 658 37.31 -24.24 -6.41
N TYR A 659 36.47 -24.49 -7.41
CA TYR A 659 36.83 -25.29 -8.58
C TYR A 659 36.17 -24.70 -9.84
N ILE A 660 36.74 -25.05 -11.01
CA ILE A 660 36.28 -24.61 -12.32
C ILE A 660 35.92 -25.83 -13.18
N GLU A 661 34.82 -25.74 -13.92
CA GLU A 661 34.33 -26.75 -14.84
C GLU A 661 34.02 -26.16 -16.21
N ASP A 662 34.02 -27.00 -17.24
CA ASP A 662 33.61 -26.60 -18.58
C ASP A 662 32.11 -26.25 -18.61
N ALA A 663 31.77 -25.17 -19.32
CA ALA A 663 30.38 -24.83 -19.60
C ALA A 663 29.81 -25.79 -20.67
N THR A 664 28.59 -26.28 -20.46
CA THR A 664 27.87 -27.17 -21.38
C THR A 664 26.71 -26.42 -22.02
N ASP A 665 26.41 -26.72 -23.29
CA ASP A 665 25.28 -26.13 -24.04
C ASP A 665 25.28 -24.58 -24.03
N LEU A 666 26.46 -24.00 -24.27
CA LEU A 666 26.68 -22.55 -24.27
C LEU A 666 25.77 -21.82 -25.27
N ASP A 667 25.49 -22.44 -26.41
CA ASP A 667 24.56 -21.93 -27.42
C ASP A 667 23.14 -21.74 -26.86
N VAL A 668 22.69 -22.63 -25.96
CA VAL A 668 21.42 -22.51 -25.27
C VAL A 668 21.43 -21.34 -24.29
N ALA A 669 22.53 -21.18 -23.53
CA ALA A 669 22.70 -20.07 -22.59
C ALA A 669 22.73 -18.71 -23.31
N LEU A 670 23.49 -18.59 -24.40
CA LEU A 670 23.58 -17.38 -25.20
C LEU A 670 22.24 -17.05 -25.87
N ALA A 671 21.55 -18.05 -26.42
CA ALA A 671 20.22 -17.85 -26.99
C ALA A 671 19.19 -17.43 -25.93
N ALA A 672 19.31 -17.89 -24.69
CA ALA A 672 18.47 -17.44 -23.58
C ALA A 672 18.81 -16.00 -23.16
N LEU A 673 20.09 -15.62 -23.19
CA LEU A 673 20.57 -14.26 -22.92
C LEU A 673 20.32 -13.27 -24.06
N ASN A 674 19.86 -13.75 -25.22
CA ASN A 674 19.84 -13.00 -26.48
C ASN A 674 21.21 -12.46 -26.89
N TRP A 675 22.28 -13.20 -26.57
CA TRP A 675 23.66 -12.90 -26.96
C TRP A 675 24.11 -13.82 -28.09
N HIS A 676 25.14 -13.39 -28.82
CA HIS A 676 25.83 -14.21 -29.82
C HIS A 676 27.33 -14.33 -29.52
N ASP A 677 28.01 -15.33 -30.08
CA ASP A 677 29.44 -15.59 -29.80
C ASP A 677 30.33 -14.35 -29.99
N GLY A 678 30.06 -13.53 -31.01
CA GLY A 678 30.80 -12.28 -31.27
C GLY A 678 30.61 -11.16 -30.24
N GLU A 679 29.70 -11.31 -29.28
CA GLU A 679 29.49 -10.37 -28.17
C GLU A 679 30.28 -10.78 -26.91
N LEU A 680 30.94 -11.94 -26.92
CA LEU A 680 31.80 -12.39 -25.84
C LEU A 680 33.23 -11.85 -26.00
N ASP A 681 33.89 -11.53 -24.88
CA ASP A 681 35.32 -11.23 -24.88
C ASP A 681 36.12 -12.54 -25.02
N PRO A 682 36.88 -12.74 -26.12
CA PRO A 682 37.61 -13.97 -26.36
C PRO A 682 38.76 -14.21 -25.37
N ALA A 683 39.18 -13.19 -24.60
CA ALA A 683 40.18 -13.35 -23.55
C ALA A 683 39.66 -14.11 -22.32
N PHE A 684 38.34 -14.30 -22.20
CA PHE A 684 37.68 -14.90 -21.05
C PHE A 684 36.82 -16.09 -21.49
N PRO A 685 37.38 -17.32 -21.49
CA PRO A 685 36.64 -18.50 -21.92
C PRO A 685 35.43 -18.80 -21.01
N PRO A 686 34.23 -19.06 -21.57
CA PRO A 686 33.06 -19.46 -20.78
C PRO A 686 33.33 -20.69 -19.91
N ARG A 687 33.03 -20.58 -18.61
CA ARG A 687 33.24 -21.63 -17.62
C ARG A 687 32.19 -21.60 -16.52
N VAL A 688 31.96 -22.73 -15.87
CA VAL A 688 31.22 -22.77 -14.61
C VAL A 688 32.23 -22.70 -13.48
N ALA A 689 32.10 -21.70 -12.60
CA ALA A 689 32.95 -21.51 -11.44
C ALA A 689 32.16 -21.78 -10.16
N TYR A 690 32.78 -22.48 -9.20
CA TYR A 690 32.19 -22.76 -7.90
C TYR A 690 32.97 -22.12 -6.76
N ALA A 691 32.25 -21.46 -5.85
CA ALA A 691 32.77 -21.00 -4.56
C ALA A 691 31.68 -21.03 -3.49
N GLY A 692 31.06 -22.19 -3.30
CA GLY A 692 29.90 -22.40 -2.41
C GLY A 692 28.56 -22.44 -3.16
N ALA A 693 28.53 -21.91 -4.37
CA ALA A 693 27.45 -22.00 -5.35
C ALA A 693 28.07 -22.06 -6.75
N ARG A 694 27.36 -22.65 -7.73
CA ARG A 694 27.81 -22.79 -9.13
C ARG A 694 27.33 -21.60 -9.95
N HIS A 695 28.25 -20.94 -10.66
CA HIS A 695 27.99 -19.75 -11.45
C HIS A 695 28.55 -19.91 -12.86
N LEU A 696 27.75 -19.67 -13.89
CA LEU A 696 28.25 -19.61 -15.27
C LEU A 696 28.88 -18.23 -15.50
N ILE A 697 30.17 -18.18 -15.81
CA ILE A 697 30.91 -16.95 -16.08
C ILE A 697 30.92 -16.68 -17.58
N LEU A 698 30.42 -15.52 -18.00
CA LEU A 698 30.47 -15.03 -19.38
C LEU A 698 30.98 -13.60 -19.41
N ALA A 699 32.01 -13.32 -20.23
CA ALA A 699 32.51 -11.96 -20.37
C ALA A 699 31.94 -11.27 -21.60
N ALA A 700 31.34 -10.10 -21.43
CA ALA A 700 30.91 -9.24 -22.53
C ALA A 700 32.12 -8.54 -23.17
N ALA A 701 32.13 -8.43 -24.49
CA ALA A 701 33.16 -7.71 -25.24
C ALA A 701 33.14 -6.19 -24.97
N THR A 702 31.99 -5.62 -24.60
CA THR A 702 31.81 -4.18 -24.35
C THR A 702 30.97 -3.89 -23.11
N ARG A 703 31.15 -2.70 -22.50
CA ARG A 703 30.36 -2.25 -21.35
C ARG A 703 28.89 -2.07 -21.73
N GLU A 704 28.63 -1.64 -22.96
CA GLU A 704 27.29 -1.46 -23.51
C GLU A 704 26.53 -2.79 -23.61
N ARG A 705 27.20 -3.87 -24.05
CA ARG A 705 26.59 -5.21 -24.10
C ARG A 705 26.25 -5.72 -22.70
N LEU A 706 27.12 -5.49 -21.72
CA LEU A 706 26.82 -5.81 -20.33
C LEU A 706 25.63 -4.98 -19.82
N ALA A 707 25.57 -3.68 -20.14
CA ALA A 707 24.49 -2.78 -19.72
C ALA A 707 23.12 -3.18 -20.31
N ASP A 708 23.13 -3.67 -21.54
CA ASP A 708 21.94 -4.14 -22.25
C ASP A 708 21.61 -5.58 -21.82
N LEU A 709 20.93 -5.75 -20.70
CA LEU A 709 20.47 -7.07 -20.25
C LEU A 709 18.98 -7.22 -20.51
N ASP A 710 18.66 -7.97 -21.56
CA ASP A 710 17.29 -8.35 -21.94
C ASP A 710 17.28 -9.82 -22.35
N TYR A 711 16.97 -10.71 -21.41
CA TYR A 711 17.05 -12.16 -21.59
C TYR A 711 15.69 -12.84 -21.42
N ASP A 712 15.51 -14.00 -22.05
CA ASP A 712 14.34 -14.85 -21.85
C ASP A 712 14.38 -15.46 -20.45
N PHE A 713 13.56 -14.89 -19.55
CA PHE A 713 13.52 -15.27 -18.15
C PHE A 713 13.24 -16.76 -17.92
N VAL A 714 12.31 -17.34 -18.68
CA VAL A 714 11.88 -18.72 -18.48
C VAL A 714 12.93 -19.67 -19.02
N ARG A 715 13.42 -19.39 -20.23
CA ARG A 715 14.43 -20.23 -20.87
C ARG A 715 15.76 -20.24 -20.11
N LEU A 716 16.18 -19.09 -19.58
CA LEU A 716 17.38 -19.02 -18.76
C LEU A 716 17.19 -19.73 -17.41
N ALA A 717 16.01 -19.61 -16.78
CA ALA A 717 15.69 -20.37 -15.56
C ALA A 717 15.76 -21.88 -15.78
N GLU A 718 15.14 -22.38 -16.86
CA GLU A 718 15.15 -23.81 -17.20
C GLU A 718 16.58 -24.31 -17.45
N TYR A 719 17.37 -23.57 -18.23
CA TYR A 719 18.78 -23.89 -18.46
C TYR A 719 19.59 -23.98 -17.17
N MET A 720 19.37 -23.04 -16.25
CA MET A 720 20.05 -22.98 -14.95
C MET A 720 19.61 -24.09 -14.00
N ASP A 721 18.31 -24.36 -13.88
CA ASP A 721 17.76 -25.42 -13.02
C ASP A 721 18.28 -26.80 -13.46
N GLU A 722 18.34 -27.07 -14.78
CA GLU A 722 18.88 -28.33 -15.31
C GLU A 722 20.37 -28.55 -14.98
N ARG A 723 21.13 -27.48 -14.76
CA ARG A 723 22.60 -27.50 -14.56
C ARG A 723 23.03 -27.15 -13.14
N ASP A 724 22.06 -27.02 -12.23
CA ASP A 724 22.28 -26.62 -10.83
C ASP A 724 23.06 -25.30 -10.72
N LEU A 725 22.76 -24.34 -11.62
CA LEU A 725 23.39 -23.02 -11.61
C LEU A 725 22.61 -22.07 -10.70
N THR A 726 23.32 -21.39 -9.82
CA THR A 726 22.73 -20.35 -8.97
C THR A 726 22.55 -19.06 -9.74
N THR A 727 23.59 -18.58 -10.45
CA THR A 727 23.48 -17.39 -11.31
C THR A 727 24.28 -17.56 -12.61
N VAL A 728 24.06 -16.65 -13.56
CA VAL A 728 24.94 -16.45 -14.71
C VAL A 728 25.65 -15.12 -14.51
N GLN A 729 26.93 -15.16 -14.14
CA GLN A 729 27.72 -13.97 -13.85
C GLN A 729 28.30 -13.40 -15.15
N LEU A 730 27.72 -12.29 -15.57
CA LEU A 730 28.15 -11.53 -16.74
C LEU A 730 29.19 -10.50 -16.30
N VAL A 731 30.31 -10.43 -17.00
CA VAL A 731 31.43 -9.57 -16.61
C VAL A 731 31.91 -8.71 -17.77
N TRP A 732 32.39 -7.49 -17.49
CA TRP A 732 33.14 -6.67 -18.44
C TRP A 732 34.35 -6.08 -17.72
N ARG A 733 35.53 -6.16 -18.36
CA ARG A 733 36.78 -5.65 -17.79
C ARG A 733 36.97 -4.17 -18.13
N GLU A 734 36.99 -3.31 -17.12
CA GLU A 734 37.33 -1.89 -17.26
C GLU A 734 38.84 -1.68 -17.27
N SER A 735 39.55 -2.36 -16.37
CA SER A 735 41.03 -2.35 -16.28
C SER A 735 41.54 -3.69 -15.74
N ALA A 736 42.85 -3.86 -15.55
CA ALA A 736 43.43 -5.12 -15.07
C ALA A 736 42.79 -5.65 -13.78
N ASP A 737 42.42 -4.74 -12.88
CA ASP A 737 41.93 -5.06 -11.53
C ASP A 737 40.51 -4.54 -11.26
N VAL A 738 39.82 -3.96 -12.27
CA VAL A 738 38.47 -3.40 -12.12
C VAL A 738 37.52 -3.99 -13.16
N TYR A 739 36.39 -4.50 -12.68
CA TYR A 739 35.39 -5.20 -13.48
C TYR A 739 33.99 -4.69 -13.14
N HIS A 740 33.14 -4.61 -14.15
CA HIS A 740 31.69 -4.40 -14.01
C HIS A 740 31.01 -5.74 -14.16
N VAL A 741 30.08 -6.06 -13.27
CA VAL A 741 29.42 -7.35 -13.27
C VAL A 741 27.91 -7.21 -13.12
N ARG A 742 27.20 -8.17 -13.71
CA ARG A 742 25.76 -8.34 -13.62
C ARG A 742 25.44 -9.79 -13.39
N ASP A 743 24.42 -10.07 -12.61
CA ASP A 743 24.19 -11.44 -12.12
C ASP A 743 22.73 -11.88 -12.33
N PRO A 744 22.34 -12.20 -13.58
CA PRO A 744 21.09 -12.87 -13.89
C PRO A 744 20.74 -13.99 -12.91
N PHE A 745 19.58 -13.86 -12.24
CA PHE A 745 19.15 -14.79 -11.19
C PHE A 745 17.70 -15.27 -11.33
N PRO A 746 17.30 -15.79 -12.50
CA PRO A 746 15.91 -16.14 -12.75
C PRO A 746 15.39 -17.31 -11.90
N VAL A 747 16.26 -18.26 -11.50
CA VAL A 747 15.92 -19.37 -10.57
C VAL A 747 15.56 -18.86 -9.17
N GLY A 748 16.14 -17.72 -8.75
CA GLY A 748 15.76 -16.99 -7.54
C GLY A 748 14.45 -16.21 -7.66
N GLY A 749 13.88 -16.14 -8.87
CA GLY A 749 12.64 -15.43 -9.15
C GLY A 749 12.81 -13.92 -9.30
N VAL A 750 14.01 -13.40 -9.52
CA VAL A 750 14.31 -11.99 -9.84
C VAL A 750 15.11 -11.90 -11.14
N VAL A 751 15.06 -10.76 -11.84
CA VAL A 751 15.81 -10.61 -13.10
C VAL A 751 17.31 -10.65 -12.85
N GLU A 752 17.76 -10.04 -11.75
CA GLU A 752 19.18 -9.96 -11.43
C GLU A 752 19.30 -9.73 -9.92
N ASP A 753 20.31 -10.32 -9.30
CA ASP A 753 20.67 -10.04 -7.92
C ASP A 753 21.53 -8.76 -7.85
N PRO A 754 21.20 -7.76 -7.00
CA PRO A 754 21.90 -6.47 -7.02
C PRO A 754 23.38 -6.55 -6.71
N VAL A 755 23.78 -7.41 -5.77
CA VAL A 755 25.19 -7.65 -5.42
C VAL A 755 25.37 -9.07 -4.87
N THR A 756 26.29 -9.83 -5.46
CA THR A 756 26.38 -11.28 -5.20
C THR A 756 27.80 -11.72 -4.84
N GLY A 757 28.04 -11.86 -3.54
CA GLY A 757 29.37 -12.21 -3.02
C GLY A 757 29.88 -13.61 -3.43
N ALA A 758 28.99 -14.60 -3.55
CA ALA A 758 29.38 -15.96 -3.95
C ALA A 758 29.88 -16.00 -5.41
N ALA A 759 29.20 -15.28 -6.29
CA ALA A 759 29.60 -15.11 -7.68
C ALA A 759 30.98 -14.41 -7.75
N ALA A 760 31.19 -13.32 -7.00
CA ALA A 760 32.49 -12.65 -6.92
C ALA A 760 33.65 -13.56 -6.46
N LEU A 761 33.41 -14.45 -5.48
CA LEU A 761 34.39 -15.44 -5.06
C LEU A 761 34.71 -16.44 -6.18
N ALA A 762 33.68 -16.95 -6.85
CA ALA A 762 33.82 -17.87 -7.97
C ALA A 762 34.58 -17.22 -9.15
N PHE A 763 34.29 -15.96 -9.43
CA PHE A 763 34.99 -15.19 -10.46
C PHE A 763 36.47 -14.94 -10.12
N GLY A 764 36.81 -14.69 -8.86
CA GLY A 764 38.21 -14.58 -8.44
C GLY A 764 38.99 -15.88 -8.67
N ALA A 765 38.36 -17.04 -8.38
CA ALA A 765 38.97 -18.34 -8.66
C ALA A 765 39.16 -18.57 -10.17
N TYR A 766 38.16 -18.19 -10.96
CA TYR A 766 38.21 -18.24 -12.42
C TYR A 766 39.37 -17.39 -12.98
N LEU A 767 39.55 -16.15 -12.51
CA LEU A 767 40.65 -15.30 -12.97
C LEU A 767 42.02 -15.90 -12.65
N ARG A 768 42.17 -16.51 -11.46
CA ARG A 768 43.42 -17.19 -11.07
C ARG A 768 43.73 -18.38 -11.98
N GLU A 769 42.74 -19.24 -12.25
CA GLU A 769 42.89 -20.44 -13.08
C GLU A 769 43.42 -20.11 -14.48
N PHE A 770 42.91 -19.03 -15.09
CA PHE A 770 43.31 -18.60 -16.44
C PHE A 770 44.46 -17.60 -16.46
N GLY A 771 45.09 -17.29 -15.32
CA GLY A 771 46.20 -16.33 -15.25
C GLY A 771 45.81 -14.90 -15.65
N LEU A 772 44.55 -14.51 -15.42
CA LEU A 772 43.96 -13.22 -15.81
C LEU A 772 44.01 -12.18 -14.67
N ILE A 773 44.93 -12.36 -13.71
CA ILE A 773 45.12 -11.51 -12.54
C ILE A 773 46.28 -10.52 -12.76
N GLY A 774 46.14 -9.28 -12.26
CA GLY A 774 47.20 -8.27 -12.28
C GLY A 774 48.40 -8.63 -11.38
N PRO A 775 49.46 -7.80 -11.34
CA PRO A 775 50.64 -8.05 -10.51
C PRO A 775 50.30 -8.07 -9.00
N ALA A 776 50.87 -9.02 -8.26
CA ALA A 776 50.70 -9.11 -6.81
C ALA A 776 51.48 -8.01 -6.08
N SER A 777 50.88 -7.44 -5.04
CA SER A 777 51.58 -6.63 -4.05
C SER A 777 51.75 -7.45 -2.77
N GLY A 778 52.98 -7.87 -2.48
CA GLY A 778 53.27 -8.69 -1.29
C GLY A 778 52.58 -10.06 -1.29
N GLY A 779 52.38 -10.66 -2.47
CA GLY A 779 51.70 -11.96 -2.63
C GLY A 779 50.16 -11.89 -2.57
N VAL A 780 49.59 -10.69 -2.65
CA VAL A 780 48.14 -10.46 -2.69
C VAL A 780 47.76 -9.75 -3.99
N HIS A 781 46.79 -10.30 -4.70
CA HIS A 781 46.12 -9.67 -5.83
C HIS A 781 44.76 -9.15 -5.37
N SER A 782 44.45 -7.89 -5.66
CA SER A 782 43.22 -7.24 -5.24
C SER A 782 42.42 -6.77 -6.46
N LEU A 783 41.15 -7.14 -6.51
CA LEU A 783 40.24 -6.82 -7.60
C LEU A 783 39.03 -6.06 -7.06
N THR A 784 38.47 -5.15 -7.87
CA THR A 784 37.24 -4.42 -7.56
C THR A 784 36.16 -4.79 -8.56
N LEU A 785 35.03 -5.27 -8.05
CA LEU A 785 33.84 -5.60 -8.83
C LEU A 785 32.73 -4.58 -8.53
N HIS A 786 32.29 -3.88 -9.56
CA HIS A 786 31.13 -3.00 -9.55
C HIS A 786 29.90 -3.80 -9.97
N GLN A 787 28.89 -3.93 -9.09
CA GLN A 787 27.65 -4.65 -9.38
C GLN A 787 26.44 -3.78 -9.03
N GLY A 788 25.33 -3.96 -9.76
CA GLY A 788 24.05 -3.32 -9.44
C GLY A 788 23.92 -1.86 -9.88
N GLU A 789 24.93 -1.28 -10.54
CA GLU A 789 24.88 0.09 -11.09
C GLU A 789 23.73 0.24 -12.10
N ASP A 790 23.59 -0.72 -13.02
CA ASP A 790 22.54 -0.72 -14.05
C ASP A 790 21.13 -0.99 -13.46
N LEU A 791 21.06 -1.55 -12.25
CA LEU A 791 19.82 -1.74 -11.48
C LEU A 791 19.46 -0.53 -10.61
N GLY A 792 20.33 0.49 -10.55
CA GLY A 792 20.18 1.63 -9.64
C GLY A 792 20.43 1.28 -8.16
N ARG A 793 21.15 0.19 -7.88
CA ARG A 793 21.55 -0.25 -6.53
C ARG A 793 23.06 -0.53 -6.50
N PRO A 794 23.92 0.49 -6.68
CA PRO A 794 25.35 0.30 -6.81
C PRO A 794 25.95 -0.37 -5.57
N GLY A 795 26.80 -1.37 -5.79
CA GLY A 795 27.60 -2.03 -4.77
C GLY A 795 29.00 -2.33 -5.29
N VAL A 796 29.93 -2.46 -4.34
CA VAL A 796 31.34 -2.70 -4.60
C VAL A 796 31.79 -3.92 -3.81
N LEU A 797 32.28 -4.94 -4.51
CA LEU A 797 32.94 -6.08 -3.90
C LEU A 797 34.45 -5.98 -4.12
N ARG A 798 35.24 -6.18 -3.07
CA ARG A 798 36.70 -6.28 -3.16
C ARG A 798 37.09 -7.74 -3.06
N VAL A 799 37.72 -8.28 -4.09
CA VAL A 799 38.15 -9.69 -4.12
C VAL A 799 39.65 -9.75 -3.90
N GLU A 800 40.10 -10.55 -2.94
CA GLU A 800 41.52 -10.84 -2.73
C GLU A 800 41.84 -12.29 -3.09
N ILE A 801 42.95 -12.44 -3.82
CA ILE A 801 43.55 -13.71 -4.19
C ILE A 801 44.97 -13.70 -3.61
N ARG A 802 45.34 -14.72 -2.84
CA ARG A 802 46.64 -14.80 -2.17
C ARG A 802 47.46 -15.95 -2.73
N ASP A 803 48.74 -15.71 -2.94
CA ASP A 803 49.67 -16.74 -3.38
C ASP A 803 49.71 -17.90 -2.37
N GLY A 804 49.55 -19.13 -2.88
CA GLY A 804 49.59 -20.34 -2.06
C GLY A 804 48.33 -20.64 -1.22
N ASP A 805 47.28 -19.79 -1.24
CA ASP A 805 45.97 -20.11 -0.66
C ASP A 805 44.97 -20.40 -1.79
N PRO A 806 44.41 -21.63 -1.88
CA PRO A 806 43.43 -21.95 -2.91
C PRO A 806 42.10 -21.21 -2.72
N ARG A 807 41.81 -20.66 -1.54
CA ARG A 807 40.55 -19.94 -1.27
C ARG A 807 40.62 -18.49 -1.76
N ILE A 808 39.45 -17.94 -2.04
CA ILE A 808 39.27 -16.55 -2.47
C ILE A 808 38.62 -15.78 -1.32
N ARG A 809 38.95 -14.50 -1.17
CA ARG A 809 38.29 -13.64 -0.18
C ARG A 809 37.48 -12.57 -0.87
N VAL A 810 36.31 -12.25 -0.31
CA VAL A 810 35.49 -11.13 -0.76
C VAL A 810 35.15 -10.25 0.43
N SER A 811 35.42 -8.95 0.29
CA SER A 811 35.18 -7.95 1.31
C SER A 811 34.12 -6.95 0.83
N GLY A 812 33.28 -6.55 1.77
CA GLY A 812 32.24 -5.54 1.53
C GLY A 812 31.96 -4.74 2.79
N ALA A 813 31.64 -3.45 2.61
CA ALA A 813 31.03 -2.64 3.66
C ALA A 813 29.55 -3.01 3.81
N ALA A 814 28.96 -2.71 4.96
CA ALA A 814 27.50 -2.73 5.11
C ALA A 814 27.04 -1.50 5.88
N VAL A 815 25.85 -1.01 5.56
CA VAL A 815 25.25 0.16 6.22
C VAL A 815 23.82 -0.15 6.64
N ARG A 816 23.44 0.34 7.82
CA ARG A 816 22.10 0.10 8.40
C ARG A 816 21.00 0.74 7.53
N ILE A 817 19.90 0.01 7.33
CA ILE A 817 18.68 0.46 6.65
C ILE A 817 17.40 0.39 7.52
#